data_AF-A0A2G6NID5-F1
#
_entry.id   AF-A0A2G6NID5-F1
#
_cell.length_a   1.000
_cell.length_b   1.000
_cell.length_c   1.000
_cell.angle_alpha   90.00
_cell.angle_beta   90.00
_cell.angle_gamma   90.00
#
_symmetry.space_group_name_H-M   'P 1'
#
loop_
_entity.id
_entity.type
_entity.pdbx_description
1 polymer ?
#
loop_
_entity_poly.entity_id
_entity_poly.type
_entity_poly.pdbx_seq_one_letter_code
_entity_poly.pdbx_strand_id
1 'polypeptide(L)'
;MPRPAPAIDIAACQTVRLRSSPLFLPEKYRRRSRRQTIKFTPTAGERRLFRKKRYLPPSQWAPKNRTVTYGPLAGASWDNNFMPHLRGVLDAVVHPAVRYVANLKAPQTGSSAGAETLLAWWADMLPGPALVVYPDRETGRKRFKDYLTPVFRNSPALRNLLTGKDDDTSSLRLGLQTMLIYLGWSGSVTSLSNVSARYLVGDEIDKWDLKSSKKEANSLSLFYERFRSFTYGGKCLLLSTPSDESGPIWQFWLQQAEARFVYYIPCPDCGKFHPLAEKNIIFGECRDPQEMERQGLARYLFPCCGTLTDNRGRIKALRQGEWRHYLGPVDLREEAAAESSPGKNLQQVLDGESPSKIAFHSPALISPLVSISEIAASKMRATKDPEAAHYHDNQMRAVAHTPFRQNRRIDTVLSRRDDRPEGLVPGGGVVAALLAGVDTQDNSFVFSIRAFGWGMIQPSWGVRYGEVDSLAALEKVLFETEYRDADGLFYPVLLSVIDSGGHRTTEVYDFARQHPQQVAAYKGASGRKASPYSKKIIDRYPGTRTPIPGGVELYICDSHHYKDHLAGKMRIKPDDPGAFLFHADTDEGYATQLCAEYVDDRRLWQCPAGRANHFWDCLVMEQVAADLLGLKWLSNIKE
;
A
#
# COMPACT_ATOMS: atom_id res chain seq x y z
N MET A 1 -45.69 0.04 -41.00
CA MET A 1 -45.10 -0.16 -39.65
C MET A 1 -45.49 -1.53 -39.13
N PRO A 2 -44.57 -2.35 -38.61
CA PRO A 2 -44.94 -3.58 -37.91
C PRO A 2 -45.84 -3.21 -36.72
N ARG A 3 -46.97 -3.91 -36.57
CA ARG A 3 -47.82 -3.74 -35.38
C ARG A 3 -46.97 -4.00 -34.14
N PRO A 4 -47.07 -3.17 -33.08
CA PRO A 4 -46.39 -3.45 -31.82
C PRO A 4 -46.78 -4.86 -31.36
N ALA A 5 -45.80 -5.61 -30.85
CA ALA A 5 -46.06 -6.91 -30.26
C ALA A 5 -47.14 -6.75 -29.18
N PRO A 6 -48.11 -7.69 -29.07
CA PRO A 6 -49.15 -7.60 -28.05
C PRO A 6 -48.51 -7.53 -26.66
N ALA A 7 -48.99 -6.61 -25.82
CA ALA A 7 -48.57 -6.55 -24.42
C ALA A 7 -48.87 -7.89 -23.75
N ILE A 8 -47.84 -8.51 -23.16
CA ILE A 8 -47.91 -9.83 -22.54
C ILE A 8 -48.18 -9.63 -21.05
N ASP A 9 -49.27 -10.22 -20.54
CA ASP A 9 -49.52 -10.26 -19.10
C ASP A 9 -48.64 -11.33 -18.44
N ILE A 10 -47.52 -10.91 -17.87
CA ILE A 10 -46.59 -11.81 -17.20
C ILE A 10 -47.21 -12.56 -15.99
N ALA A 11 -48.34 -12.11 -15.45
CA ALA A 11 -48.98 -12.73 -14.29
C ALA A 11 -49.78 -14.00 -14.63
N ALA A 12 -50.20 -14.16 -15.89
CA ALA A 12 -51.05 -15.27 -16.35
C ALA A 12 -50.32 -16.20 -17.33
N CYS A 13 -50.89 -17.41 -17.53
CA CYS A 13 -50.44 -18.30 -18.61
C CYS A 13 -50.69 -17.63 -19.97
N GLN A 14 -49.63 -17.50 -20.76
CA GLN A 14 -49.67 -16.77 -22.02
C GLN A 14 -49.82 -17.72 -23.19
N THR A 15 -50.72 -17.38 -24.10
CA THR A 15 -50.98 -18.14 -25.32
C THR A 15 -50.59 -17.31 -26.52
N VAL A 16 -49.39 -17.53 -27.07
CA VAL A 16 -48.92 -16.84 -28.27
C VAL A 16 -49.30 -17.64 -29.50
N ARG A 17 -50.02 -17.01 -30.43
CA ARG A 17 -50.40 -17.60 -31.72
C ARG A 17 -49.48 -17.08 -32.81
N LEU A 18 -48.53 -17.90 -33.25
CA LEU A 18 -47.66 -17.57 -34.37
C LEU A 18 -48.41 -17.80 -35.68
N ARG A 19 -48.51 -16.77 -36.51
CA ARG A 19 -48.88 -16.94 -37.92
C ARG A 19 -47.69 -17.59 -38.64
N SER A 20 -47.99 -18.47 -39.58
CA SER A 20 -47.08 -19.41 -40.23
C SER A 20 -45.71 -18.85 -40.61
N SER A 21 -44.68 -19.65 -40.27
CA SER A 21 -43.33 -19.68 -40.84
C SER A 21 -42.39 -18.47 -40.69
N PRO A 22 -42.09 -18.00 -39.47
CA PRO A 22 -40.84 -17.27 -39.24
C PRO A 22 -39.63 -18.12 -39.66
N LEU A 23 -38.75 -17.57 -40.51
CA LEU A 23 -37.58 -18.27 -41.06
C LEU A 23 -36.63 -18.82 -39.99
N PHE A 24 -36.60 -18.20 -38.80
CA PHE A 24 -35.75 -18.62 -37.67
C PHE A 24 -36.22 -19.90 -36.96
N LEU A 25 -37.45 -20.38 -37.19
CA LEU A 25 -37.91 -21.62 -36.55
C LEU A 25 -37.28 -22.86 -37.22
N PRO A 26 -36.92 -23.91 -36.46
CA PRO A 26 -36.47 -25.18 -37.03
C PRO A 26 -37.49 -25.76 -38.03
N GLU A 27 -37.02 -26.44 -39.07
CA GLU A 27 -37.83 -26.90 -40.21
C GLU A 27 -39.03 -27.78 -39.80
N LYS A 28 -38.86 -28.59 -38.75
CA LYS A 28 -39.93 -29.41 -38.14
C LYS A 28 -41.15 -28.59 -37.67
N TYR A 29 -40.97 -27.32 -37.33
CA TYR A 29 -42.03 -26.41 -36.94
C TYR A 29 -42.59 -25.58 -38.11
N ARG A 30 -41.81 -25.38 -39.18
CA ARG A 30 -42.24 -24.65 -40.40
C ARG A 30 -43.24 -25.44 -41.26
N ARG A 31 -43.15 -26.78 -41.30
CA ARG A 31 -44.00 -27.64 -42.13
C ARG A 31 -45.46 -27.79 -41.64
N ARG A 32 -45.84 -27.19 -40.51
CA ARG A 32 -47.22 -27.24 -39.99
C ARG A 32 -48.06 -26.10 -40.60
N SER A 33 -49.06 -26.45 -41.42
CA SER A 33 -49.97 -25.52 -42.12
C SER A 33 -50.95 -24.73 -41.22
N ARG A 34 -50.90 -24.92 -39.90
CA ARG A 34 -51.81 -24.30 -38.92
C ARG A 34 -51.04 -23.35 -37.99
N ARG A 35 -51.69 -22.25 -37.58
CA ARG A 35 -51.17 -21.31 -36.56
C ARG A 35 -50.64 -22.08 -35.36
N GLN A 36 -49.35 -21.96 -35.06
CA GLN A 36 -48.78 -22.60 -33.87
C GLN A 36 -49.18 -21.83 -32.62
N THR A 37 -49.73 -22.56 -31.66
CA THR A 37 -50.11 -22.01 -30.36
C THR A 37 -49.06 -22.45 -29.35
N ILE A 38 -48.26 -21.50 -28.86
CA ILE A 38 -47.29 -21.73 -27.79
C ILE A 38 -47.94 -21.25 -26.51
N LYS A 39 -48.15 -22.17 -25.57
CA LYS A 39 -48.51 -21.85 -24.19
C LYS A 39 -47.23 -21.79 -23.37
N PHE A 40 -46.98 -20.69 -22.70
CA PHE A 40 -45.89 -20.60 -21.73
C PHE A 40 -46.36 -19.90 -20.47
N THR A 41 -45.86 -20.36 -19.34
CA THR A 41 -46.10 -19.75 -18.03
C THR A 41 -44.78 -19.13 -17.59
N PRO A 42 -44.70 -17.80 -17.46
CA PRO A 42 -43.51 -17.15 -16.94
C PRO A 42 -43.11 -17.73 -15.58
N THR A 43 -41.84 -18.09 -15.44
CA THR A 43 -41.24 -18.55 -14.19
C THR A 43 -41.37 -17.49 -13.10
N ALA A 44 -41.23 -17.87 -11.83
CA ALA A 44 -41.23 -16.89 -10.73
C ALA A 44 -40.16 -15.79 -10.93
N GLY A 45 -38.99 -16.17 -11.45
CA GLY A 45 -37.90 -15.26 -11.79
C GLY A 45 -38.27 -14.27 -12.90
N GLU A 46 -38.83 -14.76 -14.03
CA GLU A 46 -39.26 -13.88 -15.13
C GLU A 46 -40.35 -12.90 -14.69
N ARG A 47 -41.36 -13.39 -13.93
CA ARG A 47 -42.41 -12.52 -13.37
C ARG A 47 -41.83 -11.42 -12.48
N ARG A 48 -40.82 -11.76 -11.68
CA ARG A 48 -40.15 -10.81 -10.79
C ARG A 48 -39.29 -9.81 -11.56
N LEU A 49 -38.57 -10.25 -12.59
CA LEU A 49 -37.69 -9.41 -13.40
C LEU A 49 -38.47 -8.35 -14.18
N PHE A 50 -39.60 -8.75 -14.79
CA PHE A 50 -40.42 -7.84 -15.61
C PHE A 50 -41.45 -7.04 -14.80
N ARG A 51 -41.62 -7.34 -13.50
CA ARG A 51 -42.49 -6.54 -12.63
C ARG A 51 -41.90 -5.14 -12.49
N LYS A 52 -42.70 -4.12 -12.81
CA LYS A 52 -42.32 -2.72 -12.56
C LYS A 52 -42.12 -2.49 -11.06
N LYS A 53 -40.89 -2.19 -10.66
CA LYS A 53 -40.53 -1.83 -9.28
C LYS A 53 -40.31 -0.33 -9.18
N ARG A 54 -40.71 0.27 -8.06
CA ARG A 54 -40.30 1.63 -7.71
C ARG A 54 -38.83 1.58 -7.32
N TYR A 55 -37.99 2.34 -8.03
CA TYR A 55 -36.59 2.48 -7.66
C TYR A 55 -36.47 3.09 -6.26
N LEU A 56 -35.67 2.44 -5.41
CA LEU A 56 -35.28 2.93 -4.10
C LEU A 56 -33.77 2.80 -4.01
N PRO A 57 -33.03 3.86 -3.64
CA PRO A 57 -31.59 3.74 -3.42
C PRO A 57 -31.31 2.78 -2.25
N PRO A 58 -30.15 2.12 -2.22
CA PRO A 58 -29.77 1.15 -1.20
C PRO A 58 -30.05 1.61 0.24
N SER A 59 -29.74 2.87 0.56
CA SER A 59 -29.97 3.43 1.90
C SER A 59 -31.44 3.48 2.30
N GLN A 60 -32.36 3.67 1.37
CA GLN A 60 -33.80 3.70 1.65
C GLN A 60 -34.43 2.31 1.57
N TRP A 61 -33.81 1.41 0.79
CA TRP A 61 -34.27 0.04 0.61
C TRP A 61 -33.87 -0.87 1.78
N ALA A 62 -32.64 -0.77 2.27
CA ALA A 62 -32.10 -1.69 3.27
C ALA A 62 -32.90 -1.69 4.59
N PRO A 63 -33.29 -0.55 5.20
CA PRO A 63 -34.08 -0.55 6.43
C PRO A 63 -35.44 -1.24 6.32
N LYS A 64 -36.00 -1.31 5.11
CA LYS A 64 -37.32 -1.90 4.84
C LYS A 64 -37.23 -3.40 4.53
N ASN A 65 -36.09 -3.87 4.03
CA ASN A 65 -36.00 -5.19 3.39
C ASN A 65 -34.90 -6.09 3.96
N ARG A 66 -33.93 -5.55 4.70
CA ARG A 66 -32.79 -6.30 5.23
C ARG A 66 -32.87 -6.42 6.75
N THR A 67 -32.75 -7.66 7.22
CA THR A 67 -32.53 -7.98 8.64
C THR A 67 -31.04 -8.21 8.86
N VAL A 68 -30.51 -7.70 9.97
CA VAL A 68 -29.14 -7.97 10.41
C VAL A 68 -29.07 -9.42 10.92
N THR A 69 -28.09 -10.19 10.47
CA THR A 69 -28.07 -11.65 10.71
C THR A 69 -26.99 -12.12 11.66
N TYR A 70 -26.15 -11.22 12.15
CA TYR A 70 -25.00 -11.54 13.00
C TYR A 70 -24.65 -10.36 13.92
N GLY A 71 -23.84 -10.65 14.94
CA GLY A 71 -23.38 -9.67 15.91
C GLY A 71 -24.49 -9.22 16.89
N PRO A 72 -24.23 -8.16 17.67
CA PRO A 72 -25.11 -7.72 18.76
C PRO A 72 -26.52 -7.29 18.33
N LEU A 73 -26.69 -6.96 17.05
CA LEU A 73 -27.96 -6.50 16.46
C LEU A 73 -28.65 -7.59 15.64
N ALA A 74 -28.24 -8.85 15.75
CA ALA A 74 -28.87 -9.95 15.03
C ALA A 74 -30.39 -10.00 15.29
N GLY A 75 -31.18 -10.09 14.22
CA GLY A 75 -32.64 -10.07 14.25
C GLY A 75 -33.26 -8.67 14.09
N ALA A 76 -32.51 -7.59 14.30
CA ALA A 76 -33.00 -6.24 14.07
C ALA A 76 -33.05 -5.88 12.58
N SER A 77 -33.93 -4.95 12.20
CA SER A 77 -33.89 -4.33 10.88
C SER A 77 -32.62 -3.51 10.70
N TRP A 78 -32.10 -3.44 9.47
CA TRP A 78 -30.96 -2.59 9.14
C TRP A 78 -31.26 -1.12 9.48
N ASP A 79 -30.38 -0.48 10.25
CA ASP A 79 -30.48 0.94 10.58
C ASP A 79 -29.26 1.70 10.06
N ASN A 80 -29.49 2.67 9.19
CA ASN A 80 -28.43 3.54 8.69
C ASN A 80 -27.82 4.42 9.79
N ASN A 81 -28.54 4.70 10.88
CA ASN A 81 -28.02 5.51 11.99
C ASN A 81 -27.02 4.76 12.87
N PHE A 82 -26.95 3.43 12.73
CA PHE A 82 -25.94 2.63 13.43
C PHE A 82 -24.56 2.89 12.84
N MET A 83 -24.41 2.81 11.51
CA MET A 83 -23.19 3.16 10.76
C MET A 83 -23.49 4.25 9.72
N PRO A 84 -23.61 5.53 10.13
CA PRO A 84 -24.10 6.63 9.29
C PRO A 84 -23.32 6.82 7.98
N HIS A 85 -21.99 6.66 8.05
CA HIS A 85 -21.11 6.85 6.89
C HIS A 85 -21.40 5.86 5.76
N LEU A 86 -21.92 4.66 6.04
CA LEU A 86 -22.24 3.68 4.99
C LEU A 86 -23.36 4.15 4.07
N ARG A 87 -24.25 5.04 4.52
CA ARG A 87 -25.37 5.56 3.71
C ARG A 87 -24.89 6.12 2.37
N GLY A 88 -23.90 7.02 2.42
CA GLY A 88 -23.36 7.66 1.22
C GLY A 88 -22.60 6.68 0.34
N VAL A 89 -21.82 5.77 0.94
CA VAL A 89 -21.07 4.73 0.19
C VAL A 89 -22.03 3.83 -0.60
N LEU A 90 -23.09 3.34 0.06
CA LEU A 90 -24.07 2.45 -0.55
C LEU A 90 -24.78 3.11 -1.74
N ASP A 91 -25.23 4.36 -1.58
CA ASP A 91 -25.95 5.07 -2.63
C ASP A 91 -25.02 5.50 -3.78
N ALA A 92 -23.76 5.87 -3.48
CA ALA A 92 -22.78 6.23 -4.50
C ALA A 92 -22.43 5.06 -5.42
N VAL A 93 -22.33 3.83 -4.87
CA VAL A 93 -22.02 2.63 -5.67
C VAL A 93 -23.04 2.44 -6.79
N VAL A 94 -24.32 2.71 -6.55
CA VAL A 94 -25.37 2.49 -7.56
C VAL A 94 -25.57 3.66 -8.51
N HIS A 95 -24.90 4.80 -8.29
CA HIS A 95 -25.00 5.98 -9.15
C HIS A 95 -24.60 5.66 -10.61
N PRO A 96 -25.34 6.07 -11.65
CA PRO A 96 -25.10 5.61 -13.02
C PRO A 96 -23.67 5.84 -13.56
N ALA A 97 -23.03 6.95 -13.20
CA ALA A 97 -21.68 7.29 -13.65
C ALA A 97 -20.58 6.42 -12.99
N VAL A 98 -20.80 6.00 -11.74
CA VAL A 98 -19.78 5.32 -10.94
C VAL A 98 -19.61 3.87 -11.41
N ARG A 99 -18.37 3.45 -11.63
CA ARG A 99 -18.02 2.09 -12.06
C ARG A 99 -17.17 1.37 -11.03
N TYR A 100 -16.21 2.08 -10.44
CA TYR A 100 -15.28 1.54 -9.45
C TYR A 100 -15.38 2.35 -8.16
N VAL A 101 -15.51 1.65 -7.04
CA VAL A 101 -15.54 2.24 -5.70
C VAL A 101 -14.49 1.55 -4.84
N ALA A 102 -13.52 2.32 -4.36
CA ALA A 102 -12.59 1.87 -3.33
C ALA A 102 -13.02 2.40 -1.96
N ASN A 103 -12.94 1.56 -0.92
CA ASN A 103 -13.09 2.00 0.46
C ASN A 103 -11.85 1.60 1.26
N LEU A 104 -11.03 2.60 1.58
CA LEU A 104 -9.85 2.49 2.44
C LEU A 104 -10.36 2.52 3.86
N LYS A 105 -10.47 1.34 4.48
CA LYS A 105 -11.26 1.17 5.69
C LYS A 105 -10.43 0.64 6.84
N ALA A 106 -10.68 1.15 8.04
CA ALA A 106 -10.30 0.50 9.29
C ALA A 106 -11.21 -0.73 9.54
N PRO A 107 -10.78 -1.72 10.35
CA PRO A 107 -11.67 -2.76 10.86
C PRO A 107 -12.91 -2.16 11.54
N GLN A 108 -13.98 -2.95 11.59
CA GLN A 108 -15.21 -2.57 12.28
C GLN A 108 -15.87 -1.25 11.82
N THR A 109 -15.67 -0.89 10.56
CA THR A 109 -16.40 0.20 9.87
C THR A 109 -17.65 -0.29 9.12
N GLY A 110 -17.89 -1.61 9.07
CA GLY A 110 -19.09 -2.19 8.46
C GLY A 110 -19.05 -2.34 6.93
N SER A 111 -17.89 -2.15 6.30
CA SER A 111 -17.70 -2.27 4.85
C SER A 111 -18.22 -3.60 4.24
N SER A 112 -17.88 -4.75 4.82
CA SER A 112 -18.37 -6.05 4.33
C SER A 112 -19.89 -6.20 4.49
N ALA A 113 -20.48 -5.67 5.57
CA ALA A 113 -21.93 -5.63 5.75
C ALA A 113 -22.61 -4.75 4.69
N GLY A 114 -21.94 -3.68 4.29
CA GLY A 114 -22.34 -2.81 3.18
C GLY A 114 -22.33 -3.55 1.84
N ALA A 115 -21.26 -4.30 1.53
CA ALA A 115 -21.18 -5.13 0.32
C ALA A 115 -22.29 -6.18 0.25
N GLU A 116 -22.58 -6.87 1.36
CA GLU A 116 -23.71 -7.80 1.47
C GLU A 116 -25.06 -7.12 1.22
N THR A 117 -25.22 -5.88 1.71
CA THR A 117 -26.42 -5.06 1.46
C THR A 117 -26.56 -4.75 -0.03
N LEU A 118 -25.47 -4.38 -0.71
CA LEU A 118 -25.47 -4.09 -2.14
C LEU A 118 -25.78 -5.34 -2.97
N LEU A 119 -25.23 -6.50 -2.62
CA LEU A 119 -25.56 -7.77 -3.27
C LEU A 119 -27.05 -8.10 -3.13
N ALA A 120 -27.62 -7.90 -1.95
CA ALA A 120 -29.05 -8.11 -1.72
C ALA A 120 -29.91 -7.08 -2.47
N TRP A 121 -29.48 -5.82 -2.52
CA TRP A 121 -30.15 -4.76 -3.27
C TRP A 121 -30.13 -5.03 -4.77
N TRP A 122 -28.97 -5.44 -5.34
CA TRP A 122 -28.88 -5.83 -6.74
C TRP A 122 -29.76 -7.03 -7.05
N ALA A 123 -29.78 -8.05 -6.19
CA ALA A 123 -30.62 -9.23 -6.38
C ALA A 123 -32.12 -8.91 -6.41
N ASP A 124 -32.57 -7.90 -5.65
CA ASP A 124 -33.96 -7.46 -5.71
C ASP A 124 -34.19 -6.45 -6.84
N MET A 125 -33.44 -5.35 -6.91
CA MET A 125 -33.76 -4.22 -7.78
C MET A 125 -33.20 -4.33 -9.19
N LEU A 126 -31.97 -4.83 -9.35
CA LEU A 126 -31.26 -4.79 -10.62
C LEU A 126 -30.39 -6.06 -10.81
N PRO A 127 -31.01 -7.24 -10.95
CA PRO A 127 -30.30 -8.51 -10.88
C PRO A 127 -29.27 -8.66 -12.00
N GLY A 128 -28.15 -9.31 -11.69
CA GLY A 128 -27.06 -9.59 -12.61
C GLY A 128 -25.99 -10.44 -11.93
N PRO A 129 -25.20 -11.23 -12.66
CA PRO A 129 -24.21 -12.12 -12.06
C PRO A 129 -23.20 -11.33 -11.23
N ALA A 130 -22.90 -11.80 -10.02
CA ALA A 130 -21.92 -11.20 -9.13
C ALA A 130 -20.79 -12.16 -8.79
N LEU A 131 -19.59 -11.64 -8.61
CA LEU A 131 -18.42 -12.37 -8.12
C LEU A 131 -17.88 -11.66 -6.87
N VAL A 132 -17.80 -12.40 -5.77
CA VAL A 132 -17.26 -11.95 -4.49
C VAL A 132 -15.96 -12.70 -4.21
N VAL A 133 -14.87 -11.98 -4.00
CA VAL A 133 -13.52 -12.54 -3.81
C VAL A 133 -12.96 -12.12 -2.45
N TYR A 134 -12.39 -13.10 -1.75
CA TYR A 134 -11.69 -12.93 -0.48
C TYR A 134 -10.20 -13.33 -0.61
N PRO A 135 -9.35 -13.04 0.39
CA PRO A 135 -7.94 -13.46 0.35
C PRO A 135 -7.80 -14.99 0.24
N ASP A 136 -8.46 -15.73 1.13
CA ASP A 136 -8.36 -17.18 1.20
C ASP A 136 -9.73 -17.88 1.11
N ARG A 137 -9.69 -19.17 0.77
CA ARG A 137 -10.87 -19.99 0.55
C ARG A 137 -11.69 -20.20 1.83
N GLU A 138 -11.04 -20.33 2.98
CA GLU A 138 -11.72 -20.64 4.24
C GLU A 138 -12.50 -19.44 4.75
N THR A 139 -11.87 -18.26 4.78
CA THR A 139 -12.51 -16.97 5.05
C THR A 139 -13.69 -16.75 4.11
N GLY A 140 -13.48 -16.96 2.80
CA GLY A 140 -14.54 -16.81 1.81
C GLY A 140 -15.74 -17.74 2.07
N ARG A 141 -15.51 -19.03 2.32
CA ARG A 141 -16.58 -19.99 2.62
C ARG A 141 -17.33 -19.64 3.89
N LYS A 142 -16.62 -19.22 4.95
CA LYS A 142 -17.22 -18.79 6.22
C LYS A 142 -18.09 -17.56 6.02
N ARG A 143 -17.57 -16.50 5.38
CA ARG A 143 -18.33 -15.27 5.08
C ARG A 143 -19.57 -15.57 4.24
N PHE A 144 -19.44 -16.42 3.22
CA PHE A 144 -20.54 -16.76 2.34
C PHE A 144 -21.65 -17.56 3.05
N LYS A 145 -21.27 -18.56 3.87
CA LYS A 145 -22.20 -19.43 4.57
C LYS A 145 -22.84 -18.77 5.79
N ASP A 146 -22.06 -18.06 6.60
CA ASP A 146 -22.48 -17.60 7.92
C ASP A 146 -22.98 -16.15 7.91
N TYR A 147 -22.72 -15.38 6.85
CA TYR A 147 -23.08 -13.96 6.77
C TYR A 147 -23.99 -13.68 5.56
N LEU A 148 -23.51 -13.93 4.33
CA LEU A 148 -24.26 -13.61 3.11
C LEU A 148 -25.51 -14.48 2.93
N THR A 149 -25.39 -15.80 3.07
CA THR A 149 -26.54 -16.72 2.90
C THR A 149 -27.68 -16.41 3.89
N PRO A 150 -27.41 -16.17 5.19
CA PRO A 150 -28.43 -15.73 6.14
C PRO A 150 -29.14 -14.43 5.74
N VAL A 151 -28.49 -13.47 5.09
CA VAL A 151 -29.16 -12.23 4.66
C VAL A 151 -30.37 -12.55 3.78
N PHE A 152 -30.25 -13.51 2.87
CA PHE A 152 -31.36 -13.94 2.02
C PHE A 152 -32.37 -14.83 2.74
N ARG A 153 -31.92 -15.73 3.62
CA ARG A 153 -32.82 -16.65 4.34
C ARG A 153 -33.65 -15.94 5.42
N ASN A 154 -33.03 -15.06 6.18
CA ASN A 154 -33.63 -14.49 7.39
C ASN A 154 -34.40 -13.20 7.10
N SER A 155 -34.07 -12.47 6.03
CA SER A 155 -34.84 -11.28 5.64
C SER A 155 -36.11 -11.68 4.88
N PRO A 156 -37.33 -11.36 5.38
CA PRO A 156 -38.58 -11.80 4.76
C PRO A 156 -38.74 -11.37 3.29
N ALA A 157 -38.30 -10.17 2.94
CA ALA A 157 -38.37 -9.64 1.57
C ALA A 157 -37.47 -10.42 0.59
N LEU A 158 -36.30 -10.87 1.07
CA LEU A 158 -35.27 -11.53 0.25
C LEU A 158 -35.45 -13.04 0.16
N ARG A 159 -36.14 -13.67 1.13
CA ARG A 159 -36.39 -15.11 1.12
C ARG A 159 -37.09 -15.58 -0.16
N ASN A 160 -37.96 -14.74 -0.70
CA ASN A 160 -38.68 -14.99 -1.95
C ASN A 160 -37.80 -14.91 -3.21
N LEU A 161 -36.52 -14.58 -3.09
CA LEU A 161 -35.53 -14.60 -4.18
C LEU A 161 -34.82 -15.96 -4.28
N LEU A 162 -34.88 -16.80 -3.24
CA LEU A 162 -34.32 -18.15 -3.28
C LEU A 162 -35.14 -19.01 -4.25
N THR A 163 -34.50 -19.99 -4.91
CA THR A 163 -35.21 -20.87 -5.85
C THR A 163 -35.97 -22.00 -5.13
N GLY A 164 -35.60 -22.28 -3.89
CA GLY A 164 -36.18 -23.33 -3.05
C GLY A 164 -35.54 -24.69 -3.28
N LYS A 165 -34.40 -24.75 -3.97
CA LYS A 165 -33.64 -25.98 -4.21
C LYS A 165 -32.52 -26.12 -3.19
N ASP A 166 -32.17 -27.37 -2.85
CA ASP A 166 -31.09 -27.67 -1.91
C ASP A 166 -29.72 -27.18 -2.41
N ASP A 167 -29.54 -27.08 -3.74
CA ASP A 167 -28.30 -26.61 -4.38
C ASP A 167 -28.17 -25.08 -4.47
N ASP A 168 -29.19 -24.33 -4.03
CA ASP A 168 -29.18 -22.86 -4.00
C ASP A 168 -28.02 -22.34 -3.16
N THR A 169 -27.63 -23.07 -2.12
CA THR A 169 -26.59 -22.67 -1.17
C THR A 169 -25.44 -23.67 -1.21
N SER A 170 -24.78 -23.77 -2.35
CA SER A 170 -23.52 -24.50 -2.43
C SER A 170 -22.41 -23.68 -1.75
N SER A 171 -21.31 -24.33 -1.36
CA SER A 171 -20.19 -23.62 -0.73
C SER A 171 -19.50 -22.58 -1.62
N LEU A 172 -19.75 -22.58 -2.94
CA LEU A 172 -19.06 -21.75 -3.92
C LEU A 172 -20.00 -20.86 -4.76
N ARG A 173 -21.33 -21.04 -4.65
CA ARG A 173 -22.32 -20.21 -5.34
C ARG A 173 -23.61 -20.10 -4.55
N LEU A 174 -24.27 -18.95 -4.66
CA LEU A 174 -25.64 -18.70 -4.21
C LEU A 174 -26.55 -18.50 -5.42
N GLY A 175 -27.48 -19.43 -5.60
CA GLY A 175 -28.49 -19.42 -6.65
C GLY A 175 -29.73 -18.66 -6.21
N LEU A 176 -30.07 -17.59 -6.92
CA LEU A 176 -31.32 -16.85 -6.75
C LEU A 176 -32.14 -16.96 -8.04
N GLN A 177 -33.45 -16.73 -7.94
CA GLN A 177 -34.40 -16.82 -9.07
C GLN A 177 -34.02 -15.97 -10.29
N THR A 178 -33.26 -14.89 -10.09
CA THR A 178 -32.89 -13.93 -11.15
C THR A 178 -31.40 -13.60 -11.19
N MET A 179 -30.59 -14.12 -10.26
CA MET A 179 -29.20 -13.72 -10.06
C MET A 179 -28.37 -14.88 -9.53
N LEU A 180 -27.11 -14.96 -9.97
CA LEU A 180 -26.12 -15.89 -9.41
C LEU A 180 -25.02 -15.08 -8.74
N ILE A 181 -24.66 -15.48 -7.51
CA ILE A 181 -23.52 -14.90 -6.78
C ILE A 181 -22.46 -15.98 -6.63
N TYR A 182 -21.28 -15.75 -7.18
CA TYR A 182 -20.15 -16.66 -7.14
C TYR A 182 -19.16 -16.24 -6.07
N LEU A 183 -18.53 -17.23 -5.43
CA LEU A 183 -17.44 -17.05 -4.49
C LEU A 183 -16.11 -17.39 -5.16
N GLY A 184 -15.13 -16.50 -5.04
CA GLY A 184 -13.73 -16.73 -5.42
C GLY A 184 -12.75 -16.39 -4.31
N TRP A 185 -11.47 -16.70 -4.51
CA TRP A 185 -10.39 -16.31 -3.60
C TRP A 185 -9.08 -16.05 -4.37
N SER A 186 -8.20 -15.21 -3.83
CA SER A 186 -7.02 -14.72 -4.58
C SER A 186 -6.06 -15.83 -4.97
N GLY A 187 -5.93 -16.87 -4.16
CA GLY A 187 -5.04 -18.01 -4.42
C GLY A 187 -5.51 -18.98 -5.52
N SER A 188 -6.61 -18.70 -6.24
CA SER A 188 -7.13 -19.60 -7.29
C SER A 188 -7.45 -18.87 -8.58
N VAL A 189 -6.57 -19.06 -9.58
CA VAL A 189 -6.75 -18.59 -10.96
C VAL A 189 -8.10 -19.05 -11.52
N THR A 190 -8.44 -20.32 -11.32
CA THR A 190 -9.71 -20.91 -11.78
C THR A 190 -10.92 -20.18 -11.20
N SER A 191 -10.87 -19.74 -9.94
CA SER A 191 -11.96 -18.99 -9.33
C SER A 191 -12.07 -17.55 -9.86
N LEU A 192 -10.94 -16.94 -10.23
CA LEU A 192 -10.85 -15.58 -10.76
C LEU A 192 -11.12 -15.50 -12.28
N SER A 193 -10.91 -16.59 -13.03
CA SER A 193 -10.93 -16.58 -14.50
C SER A 193 -12.17 -17.20 -15.15
N ASN A 194 -13.06 -17.85 -14.38
CA ASN A 194 -14.14 -18.64 -14.96
C ASN A 194 -15.51 -17.96 -15.08
N VAL A 195 -15.69 -16.76 -14.50
CA VAL A 195 -17.01 -16.12 -14.42
C VAL A 195 -16.96 -14.68 -14.88
N SER A 196 -17.69 -14.33 -15.94
CA SER A 196 -17.99 -12.93 -16.25
C SER A 196 -19.09 -12.42 -15.32
N ALA A 197 -18.84 -11.33 -14.61
CA ALA A 197 -19.76 -10.80 -13.60
C ALA A 197 -20.01 -9.30 -13.79
N ARG A 198 -21.28 -8.91 -13.67
CA ARG A 198 -21.73 -7.52 -13.71
C ARG A 198 -21.34 -6.77 -12.44
N TYR A 199 -21.34 -7.47 -11.31
CA TYR A 199 -21.00 -6.91 -10.01
C TYR A 199 -19.79 -7.62 -9.43
N LEU A 200 -18.74 -6.87 -9.15
CA LEU A 200 -17.50 -7.36 -8.57
C LEU A 200 -17.36 -6.81 -7.15
N VAL A 201 -17.03 -7.68 -6.19
CA VAL A 201 -16.72 -7.30 -4.81
C VAL A 201 -15.40 -7.97 -4.41
N GLY A 202 -14.36 -7.17 -4.21
CA GLY A 202 -13.08 -7.63 -3.64
C GLY A 202 -12.99 -7.19 -2.19
N ASP A 203 -12.96 -8.14 -1.26
CA ASP A 203 -12.78 -7.89 0.17
C ASP A 203 -11.33 -8.19 0.57
N GLU A 204 -10.77 -7.36 1.45
CA GLU A 204 -9.39 -7.38 1.93
C GLU A 204 -8.35 -7.47 0.79
N ILE A 205 -8.49 -6.64 -0.26
CA ILE A 205 -7.69 -6.75 -1.49
C ILE A 205 -6.18 -6.59 -1.29
N ASP A 206 -5.73 -5.89 -0.24
CA ASP A 206 -4.30 -5.75 0.07
C ASP A 206 -3.71 -7.04 0.68
N LYS A 207 -4.56 -7.94 1.18
CA LYS A 207 -4.14 -9.26 1.69
C LYS A 207 -4.15 -10.34 0.60
N TRP A 208 -4.45 -9.99 -0.64
CA TRP A 208 -4.48 -10.94 -1.74
C TRP A 208 -3.06 -11.33 -2.15
N ASP A 209 -2.90 -12.58 -2.56
CA ASP A 209 -1.66 -13.02 -3.19
C ASP A 209 -1.42 -12.18 -4.45
N LEU A 210 -0.26 -11.52 -4.56
CA LEU A 210 0.10 -10.71 -5.72
C LEU A 210 0.01 -11.53 -7.04
N LYS A 211 0.31 -12.82 -6.97
CA LYS A 211 0.20 -13.77 -8.07
C LYS A 211 -0.46 -15.06 -7.59
N SER A 212 -1.62 -15.41 -8.16
CA SER A 212 -2.28 -16.71 -7.92
C SER A 212 -1.45 -17.90 -8.42
N SER A 213 -0.48 -17.70 -9.32
CA SER A 213 0.52 -18.69 -9.73
C SER A 213 1.81 -18.03 -10.23
N LYS A 214 2.95 -18.74 -10.23
CA LYS A 214 4.26 -18.19 -10.68
C LYS A 214 4.26 -17.68 -12.13
N LYS A 215 3.33 -18.12 -12.98
CA LYS A 215 3.28 -17.83 -14.43
C LYS A 215 2.15 -16.88 -14.84
N GLU A 216 1.28 -16.51 -13.92
CA GLU A 216 0.04 -15.77 -14.23
C GLU A 216 0.17 -14.25 -13.94
N ALA A 217 -0.76 -13.49 -14.51
CA ALA A 217 -0.92 -12.07 -14.25
C ALA A 217 -1.32 -11.80 -12.78
N ASN A 218 -1.23 -10.54 -12.36
CA ASN A 218 -1.62 -10.13 -11.01
C ASN A 218 -3.09 -10.48 -10.72
N SER A 219 -3.38 -11.00 -9.53
CA SER A 219 -4.72 -11.47 -9.12
C SER A 219 -5.81 -10.40 -9.27
N LEU A 220 -5.50 -9.13 -8.97
CA LEU A 220 -6.43 -8.01 -9.13
C LEU A 220 -6.67 -7.70 -10.61
N SER A 221 -5.67 -7.90 -11.48
CA SER A 221 -5.86 -7.77 -12.93
C SER A 221 -6.84 -8.80 -13.45
N LEU A 222 -6.66 -10.09 -13.08
CA LEU A 222 -7.57 -11.19 -13.43
C LEU A 222 -9.01 -10.90 -12.96
N PHE A 223 -9.14 -10.37 -11.74
CA PHE A 223 -10.42 -9.95 -11.19
C PHE A 223 -11.10 -8.87 -12.04
N TYR A 224 -10.39 -7.81 -12.43
CA TYR A 224 -10.94 -6.78 -13.32
C TYR A 224 -11.32 -7.29 -14.70
N GLU A 225 -10.67 -8.33 -15.22
CA GLU A 225 -11.03 -8.87 -16.53
C GLU A 225 -12.46 -9.42 -16.57
N ARG A 226 -12.98 -9.91 -15.44
CA ARG A 226 -14.35 -10.43 -15.31
C ARG A 226 -15.42 -9.38 -15.54
N PHE A 227 -15.03 -8.12 -15.42
CA PHE A 227 -15.86 -6.96 -15.60
C PHE A 227 -15.94 -6.47 -17.05
N ARG A 228 -15.00 -6.89 -17.92
CA ARG A 228 -14.81 -6.33 -19.26
C ARG A 228 -16.05 -6.42 -20.15
N SER A 229 -16.81 -7.52 -20.06
CA SER A 229 -18.02 -7.71 -20.85
C SER A 229 -19.18 -6.79 -20.44
N PHE A 230 -19.13 -6.21 -19.24
CA PHE A 230 -20.18 -5.34 -18.70
C PHE A 230 -19.74 -3.88 -18.77
N THR A 231 -19.57 -3.35 -19.98
CA THR A 231 -19.16 -1.95 -20.21
C THR A 231 -20.16 -0.94 -19.65
N TYR A 232 -21.46 -1.28 -19.63
CA TYR A 232 -22.53 -0.45 -19.09
C TYR A 232 -23.14 -1.06 -17.83
N GLY A 233 -23.33 -0.23 -16.79
CA GLY A 233 -24.07 -0.59 -15.59
C GLY A 233 -23.46 -1.69 -14.71
N GLY A 234 -22.24 -2.14 -15.01
CA GLY A 234 -21.44 -2.96 -14.11
C GLY A 234 -20.86 -2.12 -12.97
N LYS A 235 -20.68 -2.72 -11.79
CA LYS A 235 -20.06 -2.10 -10.60
C LYS A 235 -18.92 -2.95 -10.05
N CYS A 236 -17.83 -2.32 -9.60
CA CYS A 236 -16.70 -2.95 -8.93
C CYS A 236 -16.45 -2.26 -7.59
N LEU A 237 -16.53 -3.02 -6.49
CA LEU A 237 -16.32 -2.56 -5.13
C LEU A 237 -15.04 -3.19 -4.58
N LEU A 238 -14.12 -2.37 -4.10
CA LEU A 238 -12.83 -2.76 -3.53
C LEU A 238 -12.78 -2.30 -2.08
N LEU A 239 -12.62 -3.23 -1.15
CA LEU A 239 -12.61 -2.96 0.29
C LEU A 239 -11.31 -3.50 0.88
N SER A 240 -10.55 -2.69 1.60
CA SER A 240 -9.38 -3.21 2.33
C SER A 240 -8.91 -2.24 3.41
N THR A 241 -8.29 -2.78 4.46
CA THR A 241 -7.30 -2.00 5.20
C THR A 241 -6.07 -1.84 4.32
N PRO A 242 -5.52 -0.63 4.16
CA PRO A 242 -4.23 -0.46 3.50
C PRO A 242 -3.15 -1.29 4.20
N SER A 243 -2.22 -1.89 3.45
CA SER A 243 -1.07 -2.60 4.01
C SER A 243 0.17 -1.71 4.05
N ASP A 244 0.70 -1.38 2.89
CA ASP A 244 1.93 -0.63 2.68
C ASP A 244 1.76 0.28 1.46
N GLU A 245 2.78 1.06 1.14
CA GLU A 245 2.71 2.00 0.03
C GLU A 245 2.40 1.34 -1.32
N SER A 246 2.79 0.08 -1.52
CA SER A 246 2.50 -0.67 -2.75
C SER A 246 1.13 -1.35 -2.76
N GLY A 247 0.40 -1.30 -1.63
CA GLY A 247 -0.89 -1.93 -1.44
C GLY A 247 -1.93 -1.47 -2.48
N PRO A 248 -2.71 -2.38 -3.10
CA PRO A 248 -3.59 -2.03 -4.20
C PRO A 248 -4.70 -1.03 -3.84
N ILE A 249 -5.25 -1.06 -2.62
CA ILE A 249 -6.26 -0.07 -2.19
C ILE A 249 -5.65 1.32 -2.03
N TRP A 250 -4.40 1.38 -1.54
CA TRP A 250 -3.66 2.62 -1.35
C TRP A 250 -3.27 3.22 -2.69
N GLN A 251 -2.77 2.40 -3.60
CA GLN A 251 -2.46 2.79 -4.99
C GLN A 251 -3.71 3.25 -5.75
N PHE A 252 -4.87 2.64 -5.50
CA PHE A 252 -6.13 3.12 -6.07
C PHE A 252 -6.45 4.54 -5.60
N TRP A 253 -6.32 4.81 -4.30
CA TRP A 253 -6.52 6.14 -3.73
C TRP A 253 -5.53 7.17 -4.29
N LEU A 254 -4.24 6.85 -4.31
CA LEU A 254 -3.21 7.78 -4.77
C LEU A 254 -3.35 8.09 -6.27
N GLN A 255 -3.54 7.07 -7.11
CA GLN A 255 -3.31 7.20 -8.55
C GLN A 255 -4.56 7.00 -9.42
N GLN A 256 -5.58 6.29 -8.94
CA GLN A 256 -6.71 5.87 -9.80
C GLN A 256 -8.04 6.55 -9.50
N ALA A 257 -8.22 7.07 -8.29
CA ALA A 257 -9.45 7.76 -7.90
C ALA A 257 -9.55 9.12 -8.61
N GLU A 258 -10.63 9.32 -9.35
CA GLU A 258 -10.98 10.59 -9.99
C GLU A 258 -11.60 11.55 -8.97
N ALA A 259 -12.36 11.01 -8.00
CA ALA A 259 -12.87 11.75 -6.85
C ALA A 259 -12.62 11.00 -5.54
N ARG A 260 -12.24 11.74 -4.50
CA ARG A 260 -11.88 11.23 -3.18
C ARG A 260 -12.80 11.82 -2.12
N PHE A 261 -13.27 11.01 -1.18
CA PHE A 261 -14.22 11.44 -0.18
C PHE A 261 -13.74 11.14 1.24
N VAL A 262 -13.84 12.15 2.11
CA VAL A 262 -13.65 12.03 3.56
C VAL A 262 -14.93 12.44 4.29
N TYR A 263 -15.14 11.93 5.50
CA TYR A 263 -16.40 12.11 6.23
C TYR A 263 -16.33 13.37 7.12
N TYR A 264 -17.28 14.28 6.91
CA TYR A 264 -17.42 15.50 7.69
C TYR A 264 -18.54 15.34 8.70
N ILE A 265 -18.38 15.93 9.87
CA ILE A 265 -19.42 16.01 10.91
C ILE A 265 -19.72 17.46 11.27
N PRO A 266 -20.98 17.80 11.62
CA PRO A 266 -21.31 19.12 12.13
C PRO A 266 -20.84 19.27 13.57
N CYS A 267 -20.33 20.45 13.89
CA CYS A 267 -20.11 20.88 15.26
C CYS A 267 -21.46 20.99 16.00
N PRO A 268 -21.60 20.43 17.21
CA PRO A 268 -22.86 20.49 17.95
C PRO A 268 -23.26 21.91 18.37
N ASP A 269 -22.31 22.84 18.52
CA ASP A 269 -22.60 24.20 18.99
C ASP A 269 -22.86 25.18 17.83
N CYS A 270 -21.98 25.19 16.81
CA CYS A 270 -22.07 26.16 15.72
C CYS A 270 -22.57 25.59 14.38
N GLY A 271 -22.78 24.26 14.28
CA GLY A 271 -23.27 23.60 13.08
C GLY A 271 -22.30 23.53 11.90
N LYS A 272 -21.12 24.16 11.97
CA LYS A 272 -20.10 24.11 10.91
C LYS A 272 -19.59 22.67 10.73
N PHE A 273 -19.41 22.26 9.48
CA PHE A 273 -18.92 20.93 9.13
C PHE A 273 -17.40 20.89 9.06
N HIS A 274 -16.79 19.86 9.64
CA HIS A 274 -15.34 19.65 9.63
C HIS A 274 -14.99 18.19 9.36
N PRO A 275 -13.85 17.92 8.71
CA PRO A 275 -13.36 16.56 8.59
C PRO A 275 -12.93 16.06 9.97
N LEU A 276 -13.26 14.81 10.28
CA LEU A 276 -12.73 14.15 11.46
C LEU A 276 -11.22 13.95 11.31
N ALA A 277 -10.45 14.45 12.28
CA ALA A 277 -9.00 14.43 12.25
C ALA A 277 -8.45 14.03 13.61
N GLU A 278 -7.43 13.18 13.64
CA GLU A 278 -6.87 12.65 14.88
C GLU A 278 -6.15 13.71 15.73
N LYS A 279 -5.63 14.79 15.10
CA LYS A 279 -5.02 15.93 15.80
C LYS A 279 -5.99 16.67 16.73
N ASN A 280 -7.28 16.49 16.52
CA ASN A 280 -8.34 17.07 17.34
C ASN A 280 -8.72 16.18 18.53
N ILE A 281 -8.07 15.03 18.71
CA ILE A 281 -8.25 14.19 19.89
C ILE A 281 -7.35 14.75 21.00
N ILE A 282 -7.97 15.28 22.04
CA ILE A 282 -7.27 15.82 23.20
C ILE A 282 -7.50 14.94 24.43
N PHE A 283 -6.48 14.84 25.26
CA PHE A 283 -6.53 14.18 26.55
C PHE A 283 -5.52 14.85 27.48
N GLY A 284 -5.82 14.83 28.79
CA GLY A 284 -5.01 15.52 29.79
C GLY A 284 -3.67 14.84 30.08
N GLU A 285 -3.33 14.72 31.36
CA GLU A 285 -2.02 14.22 31.80
C GLU A 285 -1.87 12.70 31.75
N CYS A 286 -2.92 11.96 31.39
CA CYS A 286 -2.84 10.50 31.29
C CYS A 286 -1.74 10.09 30.29
N ARG A 287 -0.81 9.25 30.76
CA ARG A 287 0.29 8.66 29.96
C ARG A 287 0.22 7.14 29.83
N ASP A 288 -0.79 6.53 30.45
CA ASP A 288 -1.05 5.09 30.39
C ASP A 288 -2.19 4.79 29.39
N PRO A 289 -1.91 4.05 28.29
CA PRO A 289 -2.92 3.62 27.33
C PRO A 289 -4.05 2.78 27.93
N GLN A 290 -3.77 1.94 28.93
CA GLN A 290 -4.81 1.10 29.54
C GLN A 290 -5.80 1.95 30.33
N GLU A 291 -5.27 2.91 31.08
CA GLU A 291 -6.11 3.84 31.83
C GLU A 291 -6.93 4.77 30.92
N MET A 292 -6.35 5.22 29.80
CA MET A 292 -7.04 6.01 28.77
C MET A 292 -8.33 5.34 28.29
N GLU A 293 -8.23 4.04 27.97
CA GLU A 293 -9.34 3.20 27.52
C GLU A 293 -10.35 2.95 28.64
N ARG A 294 -9.87 2.52 29.81
CA ARG A 294 -10.72 2.14 30.95
C ARG A 294 -11.58 3.30 31.45
N GLN A 295 -11.01 4.50 31.55
CA GLN A 295 -11.69 5.68 32.08
C GLN A 295 -12.37 6.55 31.02
N GLY A 296 -12.11 6.31 29.72
CA GLY A 296 -12.73 7.11 28.66
C GLY A 296 -12.30 8.59 28.70
N LEU A 297 -11.01 8.87 28.90
CA LEU A 297 -10.49 10.23 29.16
C LEU A 297 -10.37 11.13 27.93
N ALA A 298 -10.32 10.57 26.72
CA ALA A 298 -10.15 11.35 25.51
C ALA A 298 -11.41 12.14 25.14
N ARG A 299 -11.22 13.33 24.58
CA ARG A 299 -12.26 14.21 24.05
C ARG A 299 -11.91 14.60 22.62
N TYR A 300 -12.92 14.93 21.85
CA TYR A 300 -12.73 15.48 20.51
C TYR A 300 -13.00 16.99 20.53
N LEU A 301 -12.03 17.77 20.06
CA LEU A 301 -12.06 19.22 19.95
C LEU A 301 -12.51 19.65 18.56
N PHE A 302 -13.62 20.37 18.46
CA PHE A 302 -14.06 20.95 17.20
C PHE A 302 -13.26 22.23 16.90
N PRO A 303 -12.55 22.31 15.75
CA PRO A 303 -11.63 23.40 15.46
C PRO A 303 -12.32 24.75 15.19
N CYS A 304 -13.63 24.76 14.90
CA CYS A 304 -14.38 25.98 14.57
C CYS A 304 -14.64 26.93 15.73
N CYS A 305 -14.94 26.39 16.91
CA CYS A 305 -15.36 27.16 18.08
C CYS A 305 -14.78 26.61 19.40
N GLY A 306 -13.93 25.58 19.33
CA GLY A 306 -13.28 25.00 20.51
C GLY A 306 -14.18 24.07 21.33
N THR A 307 -15.36 23.69 20.83
CA THR A 307 -16.26 22.78 21.53
C THR A 307 -15.60 21.43 21.78
N LEU A 308 -15.71 20.94 23.01
CA LEU A 308 -15.22 19.62 23.40
C LEU A 308 -16.36 18.64 23.56
N THR A 309 -16.23 17.47 22.94
CA THR A 309 -17.20 16.39 23.07
C THR A 309 -16.56 15.10 23.56
N ASP A 310 -17.34 14.32 24.30
CA ASP A 310 -17.07 12.93 24.58
C ASP A 310 -17.46 12.02 23.41
N ASN A 311 -17.32 10.70 23.60
CA ASN A 311 -17.68 9.70 22.62
C ASN A 311 -19.17 9.74 22.24
N ARG A 312 -20.06 10.05 23.19
CA ARG A 312 -21.52 10.11 22.95
C ARG A 312 -21.87 11.27 22.04
N GLY A 313 -21.32 12.46 22.29
CA GLY A 313 -21.55 13.62 21.43
C GLY A 313 -20.90 13.45 20.05
N ARG A 314 -19.72 12.81 19.95
CA ARG A 314 -19.13 12.43 18.64
C ARG A 314 -20.08 11.51 17.85
N ILE A 315 -20.67 10.50 18.48
CA ILE A 315 -21.61 9.58 17.82
C ILE A 315 -22.87 10.32 17.35
N LYS A 316 -23.38 11.28 18.13
CA LYS A 316 -24.51 12.13 17.69
C LYS A 316 -24.14 12.95 16.45
N ALA A 317 -22.95 13.56 16.44
CA ALA A 317 -22.46 14.32 15.29
C ALA A 317 -22.25 13.42 14.05
N LEU A 318 -21.72 12.21 14.21
CA LEU A 318 -21.56 11.23 13.13
C LEU A 318 -22.88 10.92 12.42
N ARG A 319 -24.01 10.86 13.12
CA ARG A 319 -25.34 10.60 12.51
C ARG A 319 -25.81 11.72 11.58
N GLN A 320 -25.28 12.91 11.74
CA GLN A 320 -25.56 14.08 10.93
C GLN A 320 -24.44 14.38 9.93
N GLY A 321 -23.43 13.51 9.86
CA GLY A 321 -22.28 13.69 8.99
C GLY A 321 -22.57 13.38 7.52
N GLU A 322 -21.70 13.85 6.66
CA GLU A 322 -21.79 13.68 5.21
C GLU A 322 -20.42 13.49 4.57
N TRP A 323 -20.40 12.85 3.40
CA TRP A 323 -19.20 12.73 2.59
C TRP A 323 -19.00 13.98 1.76
N ARG A 324 -17.78 14.52 1.78
CA ARG A 324 -17.37 15.65 0.94
C ARG A 324 -16.09 15.34 0.19
N HIS A 325 -15.93 15.98 -0.96
CA HIS A 325 -14.76 15.86 -1.79
C HIS A 325 -13.53 16.33 -1.02
N TYR A 326 -12.50 15.51 -0.99
CA TYR A 326 -11.27 15.81 -0.28
C TYR A 326 -10.34 16.64 -1.17
N LEU A 327 -9.96 17.82 -0.68
CA LEU A 327 -9.14 18.80 -1.39
C LEU A 327 -7.73 18.93 -0.81
N GLY A 328 -7.39 18.14 0.22
CA GLY A 328 -6.06 18.12 0.82
C GLY A 328 -5.02 17.34 0.00
N PRO A 329 -3.81 17.14 0.56
CA PRO A 329 -2.79 16.33 -0.08
C PRO A 329 -3.29 14.92 -0.39
N VAL A 330 -2.96 14.42 -1.59
CA VAL A 330 -3.40 13.09 -2.02
C VAL A 330 -2.91 12.01 -1.07
N ASP A 331 -1.72 12.17 -0.50
CA ASP A 331 -1.24 11.33 0.58
C ASP A 331 -1.91 11.71 1.92
N LEU A 332 -2.77 10.84 2.45
CA LEU A 332 -3.48 11.06 3.71
C LEU A 332 -2.57 11.08 4.96
N ARG A 333 -1.27 10.77 4.79
CA ARG A 333 -0.27 10.88 5.85
C ARG A 333 0.25 12.30 6.01
N GLU A 334 0.18 13.10 4.95
CA GLU A 334 0.60 14.50 4.98
C GLU A 334 -0.44 15.37 5.70
N GLU A 335 0.03 16.41 6.38
CA GLU A 335 -0.88 17.34 7.04
C GLU A 335 -1.59 18.21 6.01
N ALA A 336 -2.91 18.07 5.93
CA ALA A 336 -3.72 19.05 5.23
C ALA A 336 -3.59 20.42 5.91
N ALA A 337 -3.29 21.45 5.12
CA ALA A 337 -3.42 22.83 5.52
C ALA A 337 -4.84 23.07 6.10
N ALA A 338 -4.98 24.02 7.02
CA ALA A 338 -6.30 24.36 7.55
C ALA A 338 -7.25 24.69 6.40
N GLU A 339 -8.23 23.81 6.15
CA GLU A 339 -9.12 23.95 5.00
C GLU A 339 -9.85 25.29 5.07
N SER A 340 -9.50 26.19 4.16
CA SER A 340 -10.13 27.50 4.01
C SER A 340 -11.53 27.39 3.42
N SER A 341 -11.86 26.27 2.76
CA SER A 341 -13.22 25.97 2.28
C SER A 341 -13.44 24.45 2.17
N PRO A 342 -14.55 23.91 2.70
CA PRO A 342 -14.86 22.50 2.60
C PRO A 342 -15.24 22.14 1.15
N GLY A 343 -14.82 20.95 0.69
CA GLY A 343 -15.17 20.47 -0.65
C GLY A 343 -16.67 20.28 -0.87
N LYS A 344 -17.05 20.12 -2.14
CA LYS A 344 -18.43 19.80 -2.57
C LYS A 344 -18.91 18.52 -1.89
N ASN A 345 -20.20 18.42 -1.58
CA ASN A 345 -20.75 17.19 -1.04
C ASN A 345 -20.78 16.07 -2.11
N LEU A 346 -20.92 14.82 -1.65
CA LEU A 346 -20.92 13.64 -2.50
C LEU A 346 -21.87 13.74 -3.69
N GLN A 347 -23.13 14.13 -3.47
CA GLN A 347 -24.13 14.19 -4.55
C GLN A 347 -23.78 15.25 -5.59
N GLN A 348 -23.28 16.42 -5.16
CA GLN A 348 -22.82 17.48 -6.05
C GLN A 348 -21.69 17.03 -6.98
N VAL A 349 -20.74 16.23 -6.46
CA VAL A 349 -19.65 15.67 -7.28
C VAL A 349 -20.19 14.60 -8.23
N LEU A 350 -21.03 13.68 -7.74
CA LEU A 350 -21.56 12.60 -8.56
C LEU A 350 -22.41 13.11 -9.73
N ASP A 351 -23.26 14.12 -9.50
CA ASP A 351 -24.11 14.68 -10.54
C ASP A 351 -23.36 15.67 -11.44
N GLY A 352 -22.47 16.48 -10.86
CA GLY A 352 -21.78 17.55 -11.58
C GLY A 352 -20.56 17.09 -12.37
N GLU A 353 -19.77 16.16 -11.81
CA GLU A 353 -18.49 15.71 -12.39
C GLU A 353 -18.60 14.28 -12.95
N SER A 354 -19.59 13.49 -12.50
CA SER A 354 -19.84 12.13 -12.98
C SER A 354 -18.60 11.22 -13.00
N PRO A 355 -17.82 11.13 -11.90
CA PRO A 355 -16.62 10.32 -11.86
C PRO A 355 -16.95 8.82 -11.98
N SER A 356 -16.16 8.12 -12.78
CA SER A 356 -16.22 6.67 -12.98
C SER A 356 -15.52 5.92 -11.85
N LYS A 357 -14.45 6.48 -11.30
CA LYS A 357 -13.65 5.89 -10.22
C LYS A 357 -13.65 6.78 -8.99
N ILE A 358 -14.23 6.30 -7.90
CA ILE A 358 -14.29 7.04 -6.63
C ILE A 358 -13.66 6.26 -5.49
N ALA A 359 -13.13 6.98 -4.50
CA ALA A 359 -12.57 6.39 -3.29
C ALA A 359 -13.09 7.07 -2.02
N PHE A 360 -13.34 6.26 -0.99
CA PHE A 360 -13.74 6.68 0.35
C PHE A 360 -12.63 6.36 1.34
N HIS A 361 -12.35 7.29 2.25
CA HIS A 361 -11.48 7.05 3.41
C HIS A 361 -12.33 6.88 4.67
N SER A 362 -12.31 5.67 5.22
CA SER A 362 -13.12 5.25 6.38
C SER A 362 -12.22 4.85 7.56
N PRO A 363 -11.57 5.81 8.25
CA PRO A 363 -10.75 5.52 9.42
C PRO A 363 -11.62 5.08 10.62
N ALA A 364 -11.00 4.50 11.64
CA ALA A 364 -11.71 4.07 12.85
C ALA A 364 -12.45 5.21 13.55
N LEU A 365 -11.97 6.45 13.40
CA LEU A 365 -12.57 7.66 13.96
C LEU A 365 -14.01 7.93 13.48
N ILE A 366 -14.39 7.43 12.30
CA ILE A 366 -15.75 7.57 11.76
C ILE A 366 -16.68 6.41 12.16
N SER A 367 -16.15 5.40 12.88
CA SER A 367 -16.93 4.27 13.38
C SER A 367 -17.49 4.56 14.78
N PRO A 368 -18.82 4.44 14.98
CA PRO A 368 -19.42 4.44 16.30
C PRO A 368 -18.96 3.28 17.22
N LEU A 369 -18.34 2.23 16.67
CA LEU A 369 -17.87 1.07 17.45
C LEU A 369 -16.51 1.30 18.12
N VAL A 370 -15.69 2.22 17.61
CA VAL A 370 -14.34 2.48 18.13
C VAL A 370 -14.36 3.78 18.91
N SER A 371 -14.04 3.73 20.21
CA SER A 371 -14.10 4.91 21.06
C SER A 371 -12.96 5.90 20.77
N ILE A 372 -13.16 7.20 21.04
CA ILE A 372 -12.08 8.20 20.90
C ILE A 372 -10.88 7.84 21.79
N SER A 373 -11.14 7.31 22.99
CA SER A 373 -10.10 6.89 23.93
C SER A 373 -9.29 5.69 23.44
N GLU A 374 -9.92 4.74 22.75
CA GLU A 374 -9.22 3.59 22.15
C GLU A 374 -8.27 4.05 21.04
N ILE A 375 -8.69 5.01 20.22
CA ILE A 375 -7.83 5.62 19.20
C ILE A 375 -6.66 6.37 19.88
N ALA A 376 -6.94 7.18 20.92
CA ALA A 376 -5.91 7.87 21.67
C ALA A 376 -4.89 6.90 22.31
N ALA A 377 -5.38 5.82 22.93
CA ALA A 377 -4.53 4.80 23.54
C ALA A 377 -3.69 4.06 22.48
N SER A 378 -4.26 3.72 21.33
CA SER A 378 -3.54 3.13 20.22
C SER A 378 -2.43 4.05 19.71
N LYS A 379 -2.69 5.36 19.57
CA LYS A 379 -1.68 6.37 19.24
C LYS A 379 -0.55 6.42 20.29
N MET A 380 -0.89 6.36 21.58
CA MET A 380 0.10 6.36 22.66
C MET A 380 0.99 5.11 22.64
N ARG A 381 0.46 3.95 22.24
CA ARG A 381 1.24 2.73 22.02
C ARG A 381 2.15 2.89 20.80
N ALA A 382 1.61 3.43 19.70
CA ALA A 382 2.34 3.69 18.46
C ALA A 382 3.57 4.58 18.64
N THR A 383 3.54 5.55 19.56
CA THR A 383 4.73 6.39 19.84
C THR A 383 5.89 5.64 20.49
N LYS A 384 5.62 4.48 21.10
CA LYS A 384 6.61 3.71 21.89
C LYS A 384 7.06 2.45 21.17
N ASP A 385 6.20 1.85 20.36
CA ASP A 385 6.42 0.54 19.74
C ASP A 385 6.14 0.58 18.23
N PRO A 386 7.12 0.18 17.38
CA PRO A 386 6.95 0.12 15.93
C PRO A 386 5.80 -0.79 15.47
N GLU A 387 5.59 -1.95 16.11
CA GLU A 387 4.50 -2.85 15.73
C GLU A 387 3.14 -2.21 16.04
N ALA A 388 3.02 -1.54 17.20
CA ALA A 388 1.86 -0.73 17.52
C ALA A 388 1.67 0.46 16.55
N ALA A 389 2.75 1.05 16.02
CA ALA A 389 2.67 2.11 15.02
C ALA A 389 2.10 1.61 13.69
N HIS A 390 2.60 0.45 13.23
CA HIS A 390 2.06 -0.24 12.07
C HIS A 390 0.57 -0.58 12.25
N TYR A 391 0.20 -1.12 13.41
CA TYR A 391 -1.19 -1.39 13.74
C TYR A 391 -2.03 -0.10 13.72
N HIS A 392 -1.56 0.99 14.33
CA HIS A 392 -2.30 2.25 14.39
C HIS A 392 -2.52 2.86 12.99
N ASP A 393 -1.50 2.89 12.13
CA ASP A 393 -1.63 3.43 10.78
C ASP A 393 -2.65 2.64 9.94
N ASN A 394 -2.49 1.32 9.87
CA ASN A 394 -3.31 0.47 9.02
C ASN A 394 -4.72 0.24 9.59
N GLN A 395 -4.82 -0.01 10.90
CA GLN A 395 -6.06 -0.44 11.54
C GLN A 395 -6.85 0.71 12.17
N MET A 396 -6.22 1.83 12.56
CA MET A 396 -6.95 2.98 13.11
C MET A 396 -7.09 4.10 12.09
N ARG A 397 -5.98 4.56 11.50
CA ARG A 397 -5.97 5.67 10.53
C ARG A 397 -6.41 5.24 9.13
N ALA A 398 -6.40 3.94 8.82
CA ALA A 398 -6.67 3.42 7.49
C ALA A 398 -5.81 4.09 6.41
N VAL A 399 -4.52 4.24 6.70
CA VAL A 399 -3.50 4.73 5.76
C VAL A 399 -2.42 3.66 5.60
N ALA A 400 -1.72 3.64 4.48
CA ALA A 400 -0.59 2.73 4.32
C ALA A 400 0.47 3.02 5.38
N HIS A 401 0.83 1.99 6.15
CA HIS A 401 1.96 2.10 7.04
C HIS A 401 3.23 2.22 6.21
N THR A 402 4.04 3.18 6.64
CA THR A 402 5.38 3.30 6.09
C THR A 402 6.33 2.73 7.12
N PRO A 403 7.14 1.71 6.77
CA PRO A 403 8.14 1.14 7.66
C PRO A 403 9.28 2.14 8.00
N PHE A 404 9.07 3.44 7.81
CA PHE A 404 10.02 4.50 8.07
C PHE A 404 10.33 4.61 9.56
N ARG A 405 11.40 3.93 10.00
CA ARG A 405 12.39 4.58 10.86
C ARG A 405 13.36 5.33 9.95
N GLN A 406 13.09 6.59 9.66
CA GLN A 406 14.14 7.48 9.17
C GLN A 406 15.13 7.64 10.33
N ASN A 407 16.16 6.79 10.36
CA ASN A 407 17.12 6.74 11.46
C ASN A 407 18.02 7.97 11.51
N ARG A 408 18.06 8.77 10.43
CA ARG A 408 19.01 9.88 10.24
C ARG A 408 18.29 11.11 9.67
N ARG A 409 18.64 12.28 10.19
CA ARG A 409 18.15 13.59 9.73
C ARG A 409 19.26 14.31 8.98
N ILE A 410 18.89 15.05 7.93
CA ILE A 410 19.81 15.84 7.10
C ILE A 410 20.62 16.81 7.98
N ASP A 411 19.95 17.57 8.87
CA ASP A 411 20.61 18.51 9.80
C ASP A 411 21.69 17.85 10.66
N THR A 412 21.50 16.58 11.02
CA THR A 412 22.48 15.81 11.82
C THR A 412 23.71 15.46 10.99
N VAL A 413 23.56 15.18 9.70
CA VAL A 413 24.71 14.97 8.80
C VAL A 413 25.47 16.28 8.60
N LEU A 414 24.76 17.37 8.33
CA LEU A 414 25.38 18.67 8.05
C LEU A 414 26.07 19.27 9.29
N SER A 415 25.61 18.99 10.50
CA SER A 415 26.27 19.44 11.73
C SER A 415 27.60 18.71 12.04
N ARG A 416 27.99 17.73 11.23
CA ARG A 416 29.28 16.99 11.32
C ARG A 416 30.33 17.50 10.34
N ARG A 417 30.07 18.64 9.68
CA ARG A 417 31.07 19.33 8.88
C ARG A 417 32.15 19.89 9.80
N ASP A 418 33.40 19.72 9.40
CA ASP A 418 34.54 20.44 9.96
C ASP A 418 34.99 21.56 9.02
N ASP A 419 36.05 22.28 9.40
CA ASP A 419 36.53 23.46 8.68
C ASP A 419 37.37 23.13 7.44
N ARG A 420 37.61 21.85 7.13
CA ARG A 420 38.47 21.46 6.01
C ARG A 420 37.72 21.65 4.69
N PRO A 421 38.32 22.28 3.66
CA PRO A 421 37.74 22.31 2.33
C PRO A 421 37.80 20.92 1.69
N GLU A 422 37.00 20.72 0.64
CA GLU A 422 37.08 19.52 -0.20
C GLU A 422 38.52 19.27 -0.70
N GLY A 423 38.96 18.02 -0.63
CA GLY A 423 40.28 17.56 -1.06
C GLY A 423 41.39 17.62 0.01
N LEU A 424 41.17 18.31 1.14
CA LEU A 424 42.19 18.45 2.19
C LEU A 424 42.15 17.29 3.20
N VAL A 425 43.28 16.60 3.34
CA VAL A 425 43.45 15.49 4.30
C VAL A 425 43.76 16.03 5.70
N PRO A 426 43.27 15.41 6.79
CA PRO A 426 43.65 15.81 8.15
C PRO A 426 45.16 15.64 8.40
N GLY A 427 45.83 16.69 8.89
CA GLY A 427 47.25 16.66 9.23
C GLY A 427 47.54 16.10 10.63
N GLY A 428 48.78 16.26 11.10
CA GLY A 428 49.18 15.88 12.47
C GLY A 428 49.38 14.37 12.70
N GLY A 429 49.53 13.59 11.62
CA GLY A 429 49.86 12.15 11.71
C GLY A 429 48.71 11.27 12.22
N VAL A 430 47.49 11.78 12.28
CA VAL A 430 46.31 11.04 12.77
C VAL A 430 45.74 10.06 11.74
N VAL A 431 46.06 10.24 10.47
CA VAL A 431 45.54 9.44 9.34
C VAL A 431 46.40 8.19 9.13
N ALA A 432 45.73 7.03 9.11
CA ALA A 432 46.32 5.73 8.82
C ALA A 432 46.30 5.41 7.32
N ALA A 433 45.17 5.68 6.66
CA ALA A 433 45.01 5.43 5.23
C ALA A 433 43.90 6.29 4.63
N LEU A 434 44.03 6.55 3.33
CA LEU A 434 42.98 7.14 2.50
C LEU A 434 42.31 6.01 1.70
N LEU A 435 41.00 5.87 1.80
CA LEU A 435 40.23 4.79 1.20
C LEU A 435 39.10 5.35 0.34
N ALA A 436 38.66 4.58 -0.65
CA ALA A 436 37.56 4.97 -1.51
C ALA A 436 36.48 3.88 -1.65
N GLY A 437 35.23 4.31 -1.76
CA GLY A 437 34.09 3.48 -2.17
C GLY A 437 33.49 4.01 -3.46
N VAL A 438 33.17 3.11 -4.39
CA VAL A 438 32.65 3.47 -5.72
C VAL A 438 31.41 2.64 -6.06
N ASP A 439 30.28 3.32 -6.26
CA ASP A 439 29.01 2.74 -6.67
C ASP A 439 28.83 2.85 -8.19
N THR A 440 28.57 1.72 -8.84
CA THR A 440 28.50 1.62 -10.30
C THR A 440 27.07 1.83 -10.78
N GLN A 441 26.85 2.85 -11.61
CA GLN A 441 25.58 3.12 -12.29
C GLN A 441 25.67 2.82 -13.78
N ASP A 442 24.52 2.78 -14.47
CA ASP A 442 24.47 2.44 -15.90
C ASP A 442 25.31 3.40 -16.76
N ASN A 443 25.34 4.69 -16.41
CA ASN A 443 26.01 5.74 -17.19
C ASN A 443 27.11 6.50 -16.41
N SER A 444 27.41 6.11 -15.17
CA SER A 444 28.36 6.85 -14.32
C SER A 444 28.89 6.00 -13.16
N PHE A 445 29.90 6.54 -12.49
CA PHE A 445 30.49 6.00 -11.26
C PHE A 445 30.44 7.07 -10.19
N VAL A 446 29.70 6.79 -9.13
CA VAL A 446 29.63 7.66 -7.96
C VAL A 446 30.72 7.23 -6.99
N PHE A 447 31.53 8.16 -6.49
CA PHE A 447 32.66 7.86 -5.63
C PHE A 447 32.65 8.70 -4.35
N SER A 448 33.24 8.15 -3.29
CA SER A 448 33.57 8.86 -2.06
C SER A 448 34.96 8.42 -1.58
N ILE A 449 35.74 9.38 -1.09
CA ILE A 449 37.10 9.23 -0.58
C ILE A 449 37.16 9.73 0.86
N ARG A 450 37.69 8.90 1.75
CA ARG A 450 37.70 9.13 3.19
C ARG A 450 39.04 8.75 3.81
N ALA A 451 39.52 9.63 4.68
CA ALA A 451 40.67 9.35 5.53
C ALA A 451 40.21 8.62 6.80
N PHE A 452 40.91 7.56 7.17
CA PHE A 452 40.66 6.80 8.39
C PHE A 452 41.84 6.92 9.35
N GLY A 453 41.56 7.13 10.63
CA GLY A 453 42.57 7.19 11.68
C GLY A 453 42.98 5.83 12.24
N TRP A 454 44.00 5.85 13.08
CA TRP A 454 44.59 4.65 13.70
C TRP A 454 43.73 4.03 14.82
N GLY A 455 43.95 2.75 15.11
CA GLY A 455 43.45 2.06 16.28
C GLY A 455 41.93 1.76 16.28
N MET A 456 41.45 1.20 17.39
CA MET A 456 40.07 0.73 17.51
C MET A 456 39.00 1.85 17.51
N ILE A 457 39.39 3.07 17.88
CA ILE A 457 38.49 4.23 17.90
C ILE A 457 38.19 4.70 16.48
N GLN A 458 39.18 4.63 15.58
CA GLN A 458 39.09 4.87 14.14
C GLN A 458 38.22 6.08 13.74
N PRO A 459 38.60 7.30 14.15
CA PRO A 459 37.97 8.51 13.61
C PRO A 459 38.11 8.55 12.09
N SER A 460 37.20 9.23 11.40
CA SER A 460 37.25 9.29 9.94
C SER A 460 36.72 10.61 9.39
N TRP A 461 37.26 11.00 8.25
CA TRP A 461 37.12 12.33 7.69
C TRP A 461 36.83 12.26 6.19
N GLY A 462 35.68 12.80 5.77
CA GLY A 462 35.37 12.94 4.35
C GLY A 462 36.38 13.87 3.70
N VAL A 463 36.97 13.42 2.59
CA VAL A 463 37.96 14.18 1.83
C VAL A 463 37.36 14.68 0.52
N ARG A 464 36.73 13.79 -0.25
CA ARG A 464 36.16 14.14 -1.56
C ARG A 464 35.01 13.19 -1.92
N TYR A 465 33.99 13.68 -2.59
CA TYR A 465 32.97 12.83 -3.21
C TYR A 465 32.54 13.42 -4.55
N GLY A 466 31.94 12.61 -5.42
CA GLY A 466 31.46 13.08 -6.71
C GLY A 466 30.98 11.97 -7.62
N GLU A 467 30.77 12.34 -8.89
CA GLU A 467 30.34 11.43 -9.94
C GLU A 467 31.20 11.65 -11.19
N VAL A 468 31.62 10.56 -11.83
CA VAL A 468 32.38 10.57 -13.09
C VAL A 468 31.71 9.66 -14.12
N ASP A 469 31.89 9.96 -15.41
CA ASP A 469 31.23 9.26 -16.51
C ASP A 469 31.95 7.98 -16.97
N SER A 470 33.21 7.77 -16.54
CA SER A 470 34.10 6.74 -17.09
C SER A 470 35.13 6.23 -16.08
N LEU A 471 35.59 4.99 -16.27
CA LEU A 471 36.65 4.39 -15.45
C LEU A 471 37.99 5.13 -15.60
N ALA A 472 38.27 5.69 -16.79
CA ALA A 472 39.46 6.52 -16.99
C ALA A 472 39.42 7.81 -16.17
N ALA A 473 38.25 8.45 -16.06
CA ALA A 473 38.08 9.61 -15.17
C ALA A 473 38.17 9.20 -13.69
N LEU A 474 37.64 8.03 -13.34
CA LEU A 474 37.75 7.47 -11.99
C LEU A 474 39.22 7.19 -11.61
N GLU A 475 40.00 6.61 -12.52
CA GLU A 475 41.44 6.33 -12.33
C GLU A 475 42.21 7.60 -11.99
N LYS A 476 41.93 8.71 -12.70
CA LYS A 476 42.53 10.02 -12.42
C LYS A 476 42.19 10.53 -11.02
N VAL A 477 40.93 10.36 -10.60
CA VAL A 477 40.47 10.79 -9.28
C VAL A 477 41.10 9.97 -8.16
N LEU A 478 41.26 8.67 -8.36
CA LEU A 478 41.78 7.75 -7.34
C LEU A 478 43.31 7.75 -7.25
N PHE A 479 44.01 7.79 -8.38
CA PHE A 479 45.45 7.49 -8.44
C PHE A 479 46.32 8.63 -8.98
N GLU A 480 45.80 9.51 -9.83
CA GLU A 480 46.59 10.65 -10.36
C GLU A 480 46.40 11.94 -9.56
N THR A 481 45.29 12.09 -8.84
CA THR A 481 45.01 13.28 -8.03
C THR A 481 45.83 13.26 -6.74
N GLU A 482 46.53 14.35 -6.44
CA GLU A 482 47.29 14.48 -5.20
C GLU A 482 46.42 14.94 -4.02
N TYR A 483 46.21 14.07 -3.04
CA TYR A 483 45.58 14.43 -1.78
C TYR A 483 46.66 14.75 -0.75
N ARG A 484 46.63 15.98 -0.20
CA ARG A 484 47.63 16.46 0.75
C ARG A 484 46.98 16.99 2.02
N ASP A 485 47.73 16.98 3.12
CA ASP A 485 47.35 17.74 4.32
C ASP A 485 47.83 19.21 4.25
N ALA A 486 47.53 19.98 5.29
CA ALA A 486 47.93 21.39 5.39
C ALA A 486 49.46 21.58 5.42
N ASP A 487 50.22 20.55 5.83
CA ASP A 487 51.69 20.55 5.87
C ASP A 487 52.30 20.10 4.52
N GLY A 488 51.46 19.75 3.54
CA GLY A 488 51.85 19.34 2.19
C GLY A 488 52.22 17.85 2.06
N LEU A 489 52.02 17.05 3.11
CA LEU A 489 52.26 15.60 3.09
C LEU A 489 51.25 14.91 2.20
N PHE A 490 51.74 14.09 1.27
CA PHE A 490 50.92 13.38 0.30
C PHE A 490 50.38 12.05 0.86
N TYR A 491 49.10 11.78 0.59
CA TYR A 491 48.37 10.57 0.97
C TYR A 491 47.76 9.89 -0.26
N PRO A 492 48.29 8.75 -0.73
CA PRO A 492 47.69 8.01 -1.82
C PRO A 492 46.40 7.29 -1.37
N VAL A 493 45.44 7.13 -2.28
CA VAL A 493 44.30 6.23 -2.04
C VAL A 493 44.83 4.79 -2.02
N LEU A 494 44.84 4.19 -0.84
CA LEU A 494 45.48 2.91 -0.59
C LEU A 494 44.64 1.74 -1.10
N LEU A 495 43.32 1.80 -0.91
CA LEU A 495 42.38 0.78 -1.38
C LEU A 495 41.05 1.41 -1.76
N SER A 496 40.55 1.01 -2.93
CA SER A 496 39.25 1.40 -3.49
C SER A 496 38.38 0.15 -3.61
N VAL A 497 37.16 0.21 -3.09
CA VAL A 497 36.18 -0.88 -3.18
C VAL A 497 35.09 -0.46 -4.16
N ILE A 498 34.89 -1.24 -5.22
CA ILE A 498 34.00 -0.90 -6.34
C ILE A 498 32.88 -1.91 -6.47
N ASP A 499 31.62 -1.47 -6.51
CA ASP A 499 30.48 -2.37 -6.71
C ASP A 499 30.52 -2.99 -8.12
N SER A 500 30.51 -4.31 -8.18
CA SER A 500 30.48 -5.08 -9.42
C SER A 500 29.07 -5.52 -9.80
N GLY A 501 28.03 -5.02 -9.12
CA GLY A 501 26.62 -5.26 -9.41
C GLY A 501 26.17 -4.72 -10.77
N GLY A 502 25.08 -5.28 -11.31
CA GLY A 502 24.42 -4.74 -12.52
C GLY A 502 25.06 -5.14 -13.87
N HIS A 503 24.92 -4.26 -14.86
CA HIS A 503 25.27 -4.53 -16.26
C HIS A 503 26.76 -4.36 -16.60
N ARG A 504 27.56 -3.72 -15.71
CA ARG A 504 28.97 -3.36 -15.95
C ARG A 504 29.99 -4.24 -15.20
N THR A 505 29.57 -5.44 -14.80
CA THR A 505 30.38 -6.38 -14.01
C THR A 505 31.74 -6.69 -14.64
N THR A 506 31.80 -6.89 -15.95
CA THR A 506 33.05 -7.22 -16.66
C THR A 506 34.05 -6.08 -16.61
N GLU A 507 33.59 -4.84 -16.82
CA GLU A 507 34.44 -3.63 -16.80
C GLU A 507 35.08 -3.42 -15.42
N VAL A 508 34.28 -3.59 -14.34
CA VAL A 508 34.78 -3.48 -12.96
C VAL A 508 35.85 -4.54 -12.68
N TYR A 509 35.67 -5.76 -13.17
CA TYR A 509 36.68 -6.81 -13.01
C TYR A 509 37.94 -6.53 -13.81
N ASP A 510 37.83 -6.04 -15.05
CA ASP A 510 38.99 -5.67 -15.86
C ASP A 510 39.78 -4.52 -15.22
N PHE A 511 39.09 -3.53 -14.65
CA PHE A 511 39.71 -2.45 -13.89
C PHE A 511 40.43 -2.98 -12.63
N ALA A 512 39.80 -3.91 -11.90
CA ALA A 512 40.44 -4.57 -10.76
C ALA A 512 41.69 -5.41 -11.17
N ARG A 513 41.70 -5.99 -12.38
CA ARG A 513 42.90 -6.69 -12.93
C ARG A 513 44.05 -5.73 -13.21
N GLN A 514 43.74 -4.51 -13.65
CA GLN A 514 44.74 -3.48 -13.93
C GLN A 514 45.36 -2.93 -12.63
N HIS A 515 44.59 -2.96 -11.52
CA HIS A 515 45.00 -2.40 -10.22
C HIS A 515 44.84 -3.39 -9.04
N PRO A 516 45.49 -4.57 -9.06
CA PRO A 516 45.18 -5.71 -8.18
C PRO A 516 45.46 -5.50 -6.68
N GLN A 517 46.21 -4.46 -6.30
CA GLN A 517 46.48 -4.10 -4.91
C GLN A 517 45.74 -2.85 -4.44
N GLN A 518 45.15 -2.09 -5.36
CA GLN A 518 44.50 -0.82 -5.09
C GLN A 518 42.98 -0.89 -5.30
N VAL A 519 42.47 -1.92 -5.99
CA VAL A 519 41.05 -2.08 -6.31
C VAL A 519 40.55 -3.46 -5.89
N ALA A 520 39.46 -3.48 -5.12
CA ALA A 520 38.75 -4.69 -4.72
C ALA A 520 37.31 -4.66 -5.26
N ALA A 521 36.86 -5.75 -5.87
CA ALA A 521 35.49 -5.86 -6.36
C ALA A 521 34.53 -6.22 -5.21
N TYR A 522 33.39 -5.53 -5.15
CA TYR A 522 32.37 -5.69 -4.13
C TYR A 522 31.07 -6.27 -4.69
N LYS A 523 30.41 -7.08 -3.87
CA LYS A 523 29.02 -7.49 -4.10
C LYS A 523 28.25 -7.61 -2.79
N GLY A 524 27.12 -6.93 -2.69
CA GLY A 524 26.19 -7.09 -1.57
C GLY A 524 25.62 -8.51 -1.47
N ALA A 525 25.67 -9.11 -0.29
CA ALA A 525 25.09 -10.41 -0.02
C ALA A 525 23.56 -10.31 0.20
N SER A 526 22.83 -11.40 -0.08
CA SER A 526 21.39 -11.46 0.19
C SER A 526 21.12 -11.64 1.69
N GLY A 527 20.57 -10.61 2.32
CA GLY A 527 20.28 -10.60 3.76
C GLY A 527 21.53 -10.74 4.64
N ARG A 528 21.31 -10.90 5.94
CA ARG A 528 22.39 -10.99 6.93
C ARG A 528 23.17 -12.31 6.82
N LYS A 529 24.49 -12.27 7.02
CA LYS A 529 25.40 -13.42 7.00
C LYS A 529 26.07 -13.59 8.37
N ALA A 530 26.60 -14.80 8.62
CA ALA A 530 27.30 -15.10 9.85
C ALA A 530 28.68 -14.41 9.95
N SER A 531 29.32 -14.17 8.80
CA SER A 531 30.59 -13.44 8.70
C SER A 531 30.36 -12.11 7.95
N PRO A 532 31.06 -11.02 8.32
CA PRO A 532 30.91 -9.71 7.66
C PRO A 532 31.16 -9.74 6.16
N TYR A 533 32.11 -10.56 5.70
CA TYR A 533 32.37 -10.77 4.28
C TYR A 533 32.89 -12.18 4.01
N SER A 534 32.86 -12.57 2.74
CA SER A 534 33.52 -13.76 2.20
C SER A 534 34.23 -13.41 0.91
N LYS A 535 35.40 -14.01 0.69
CA LYS A 535 36.25 -13.75 -0.47
C LYS A 535 36.12 -14.87 -1.50
N LYS A 536 36.01 -14.50 -2.78
CA LYS A 536 36.05 -15.43 -3.92
C LYS A 536 37.04 -14.92 -4.95
N ILE A 537 37.85 -15.82 -5.50
CA ILE A 537 38.67 -15.52 -6.67
C ILE A 537 37.84 -15.83 -7.92
N ILE A 538 37.63 -14.83 -8.78
CA ILE A 538 36.81 -14.95 -9.99
C ILE A 538 37.60 -15.64 -11.11
N ASP A 539 38.88 -15.31 -11.23
CA ASP A 539 39.72 -15.86 -12.30
C ASP A 539 40.07 -17.32 -12.02
N ARG A 540 39.85 -18.16 -13.03
CA ARG A 540 40.06 -19.61 -12.97
C ARG A 540 40.88 -20.06 -14.16
N TYR A 541 41.68 -21.11 -13.97
CA TYR A 541 42.41 -21.71 -15.07
C TYR A 541 41.44 -22.23 -16.14
N PRO A 542 41.72 -22.00 -17.44
CA PRO A 542 40.85 -22.44 -18.53
C PRO A 542 40.45 -23.91 -18.41
N GLY A 543 39.14 -24.20 -18.49
CA GLY A 543 38.62 -25.57 -18.41
C GLY A 543 38.58 -26.21 -17.01
N THR A 544 38.96 -25.49 -15.94
CA THR A 544 38.93 -26.02 -14.57
C THR A 544 38.14 -25.12 -13.61
N ARG A 545 37.86 -25.63 -12.41
CA ARG A 545 37.32 -24.84 -11.30
C ARG A 545 38.43 -24.25 -10.41
N THR A 546 39.69 -24.45 -10.74
CA THR A 546 40.82 -24.05 -9.90
C THR A 546 41.05 -22.54 -10.02
N PRO A 547 41.04 -21.78 -8.91
CA PRO A 547 41.30 -20.34 -8.94
C PRO A 547 42.75 -20.04 -9.32
N ILE A 548 42.96 -18.97 -10.08
CA ILE A 548 44.31 -18.48 -10.41
C ILE A 548 44.87 -17.74 -9.18
N PRO A 549 46.04 -18.12 -8.66
CA PRO A 549 46.69 -17.35 -7.60
C PRO A 549 46.92 -15.90 -8.03
N GLY A 550 46.45 -14.94 -7.23
CA GLY A 550 46.53 -13.50 -7.57
C GLY A 550 45.48 -13.01 -8.58
N GLY A 551 44.50 -13.84 -8.95
CA GLY A 551 43.36 -13.42 -9.76
C GLY A 551 42.40 -12.48 -9.02
N VAL A 552 41.48 -11.84 -9.76
CA VAL A 552 40.56 -10.83 -9.19
C VAL A 552 39.79 -11.35 -8.00
N GLU A 553 39.85 -10.59 -6.92
CA GLU A 553 39.19 -10.88 -5.66
C GLU A 553 37.83 -10.19 -5.59
N LEU A 554 36.78 -10.99 -5.45
CA LEU A 554 35.41 -10.55 -5.20
C LEU A 554 35.05 -10.74 -3.74
N TYR A 555 34.72 -9.64 -3.08
CA TYR A 555 34.24 -9.61 -1.72
C TYR A 555 32.72 -9.58 -1.70
N ILE A 556 32.14 -10.68 -1.19
CA ILE A 556 30.70 -10.77 -0.95
C ILE A 556 30.46 -10.36 0.50
N CYS A 557 29.94 -9.16 0.71
CA CYS A 557 29.82 -8.53 2.02
C CYS A 557 28.37 -8.49 2.51
N ASP A 558 28.17 -8.66 3.81
CA ASP A 558 26.90 -8.38 4.47
C ASP A 558 26.70 -6.86 4.53
N SER A 559 25.98 -6.32 3.54
CA SER A 559 25.70 -4.90 3.45
C SER A 559 24.94 -4.38 4.68
N HIS A 560 24.09 -5.19 5.31
CA HIS A 560 23.35 -4.77 6.50
C HIS A 560 24.26 -4.66 7.73
N HIS A 561 25.23 -5.56 7.90
CA HIS A 561 26.23 -5.46 8.96
C HIS A 561 27.03 -4.15 8.86
N TYR A 562 27.55 -3.83 7.68
CA TYR A 562 28.33 -2.62 7.46
C TYR A 562 27.48 -1.35 7.55
N LYS A 563 26.22 -1.38 7.11
CA LYS A 563 25.27 -0.27 7.27
C LYS A 563 24.92 -0.02 8.74
N ASP A 564 24.78 -1.07 9.56
CA ASP A 564 24.59 -0.93 11.01
C ASP A 564 25.82 -0.28 11.66
N HIS A 565 27.02 -0.73 11.29
CA HIS A 565 28.28 -0.17 11.81
C HIS A 565 28.42 1.31 11.44
N LEU A 566 28.20 1.66 10.17
CA LEU A 566 28.26 3.04 9.68
C LEU A 566 27.20 3.91 10.37
N ALA A 567 25.96 3.42 10.52
CA ALA A 567 24.91 4.13 11.26
C ALA A 567 25.28 4.33 12.74
N GLY A 568 25.99 3.37 13.34
CA GLY A 568 26.56 3.49 14.69
C GLY A 568 27.61 4.59 14.79
N LYS A 569 28.58 4.64 13.86
CA LYS A 569 29.60 5.70 13.81
C LYS A 569 29.00 7.08 13.66
N MET A 570 27.96 7.23 12.84
CA MET A 570 27.26 8.51 12.68
C MET A 570 26.54 9.00 13.94
N ARG A 571 26.31 8.15 14.95
CA ARG A 571 25.73 8.58 16.24
C ARG A 571 26.74 9.20 17.20
N ILE A 572 28.03 8.96 16.99
CA ILE A 572 29.11 9.56 17.77
C ILE A 572 29.07 11.08 17.52
N LYS A 573 29.24 11.89 18.58
CA LYS A 573 29.24 13.35 18.43
C LYS A 573 30.52 13.81 17.73
N PRO A 574 30.52 14.96 17.04
CA PRO A 574 31.70 15.48 16.36
C PRO A 574 32.94 15.60 17.26
N ASP A 575 32.74 15.96 18.53
CA ASP A 575 33.82 16.17 19.50
C ASP A 575 34.24 14.89 20.26
N ASP A 576 33.53 13.79 20.06
CA ASP A 576 33.81 12.53 20.76
C ASP A 576 34.84 11.69 19.97
N PRO A 577 35.74 10.93 20.65
CA PRO A 577 36.67 10.03 19.99
C PRO A 577 35.96 9.04 19.05
N GLY A 578 36.42 8.95 17.80
CA GLY A 578 35.84 8.07 16.78
C GLY A 578 34.79 8.75 15.91
N ALA A 579 34.71 10.08 15.98
CA ALA A 579 33.82 10.89 15.17
C ALA A 579 33.91 10.59 13.66
N PHE A 580 32.76 10.70 13.01
CA PHE A 580 32.59 10.56 11.57
C PHE A 580 32.30 11.95 10.97
N LEU A 581 33.34 12.59 10.44
CA LEU A 581 33.32 13.99 10.01
C LEU A 581 33.24 14.13 8.49
N PHE A 582 32.77 15.29 8.04
CA PHE A 582 32.64 15.69 6.64
C PHE A 582 33.37 17.01 6.39
N HIS A 583 33.78 17.28 5.16
CA HIS A 583 34.40 18.57 4.80
C HIS A 583 33.34 19.69 4.73
N ALA A 584 33.79 20.94 4.83
CA ALA A 584 32.96 22.15 4.92
C ALA A 584 31.95 22.27 3.77
N ASP A 585 32.32 21.83 2.57
CA ASP A 585 31.53 21.97 1.35
C ASP A 585 30.44 20.90 1.15
N THR A 586 30.26 19.98 2.12
CA THR A 586 29.32 18.85 1.97
C THR A 586 27.87 19.30 1.85
N ASP A 587 27.24 19.21 0.68
CA ASP A 587 25.92 19.78 0.40
C ASP A 587 24.71 18.98 0.93
N GLU A 588 23.51 19.56 0.80
CA GLU A 588 22.23 18.95 1.22
C GLU A 588 21.83 17.75 0.34
N GLY A 589 22.20 17.74 -0.95
CA GLY A 589 21.94 16.64 -1.86
C GLY A 589 22.68 15.36 -1.44
N TYR A 590 23.96 15.49 -1.09
CA TYR A 590 24.76 14.43 -0.49
C TYR A 590 24.13 13.94 0.81
N ALA A 591 23.80 14.83 1.74
CA ALA A 591 23.18 14.48 3.02
C ALA A 591 21.81 13.80 2.87
N THR A 592 21.04 14.18 1.85
CA THR A 592 19.75 13.55 1.51
C THR A 592 19.93 12.08 1.13
N GLN A 593 20.94 11.76 0.30
CA GLN A 593 21.22 10.37 -0.08
C GLN A 593 21.66 9.52 1.12
N LEU A 594 22.42 10.08 2.07
CA LEU A 594 22.80 9.36 3.31
C LEU A 594 21.60 9.05 4.22
N CYS A 595 20.53 9.83 4.11
CA CYS A 595 19.29 9.68 4.86
C CYS A 595 18.18 8.95 4.07
N ALA A 596 18.49 8.43 2.88
CA ALA A 596 17.50 7.81 1.99
C ALA A 596 17.00 6.45 2.53
N GLU A 597 17.92 5.62 3.02
CA GLU A 597 17.58 4.27 3.50
C GLU A 597 16.97 4.24 4.91
N TYR A 598 16.11 3.25 5.14
CA TYR A 598 15.54 2.95 6.45
C TYR A 598 15.76 1.47 6.80
N VAL A 599 15.52 1.12 8.07
CA VAL A 599 15.60 -0.26 8.56
C VAL A 599 14.17 -0.78 8.74
N ASP A 600 13.83 -1.86 8.05
CA ASP A 600 12.52 -2.52 8.16
C ASP A 600 12.38 -3.34 9.46
N ASP A 601 11.19 -3.91 9.67
CA ASP A 601 10.88 -4.72 10.86
C ASP A 601 11.74 -5.99 10.98
N ARG A 602 12.33 -6.46 9.87
CA ARG A 602 13.26 -7.61 9.84
C ARG A 602 14.69 -7.18 10.14
N ARG A 603 14.91 -5.91 10.50
CA ARG A 603 16.22 -5.28 10.67
C ARG A 603 17.06 -5.34 9.39
N LEU A 604 16.43 -5.23 8.23
CA LEU A 604 17.11 -5.12 6.95
C LEU A 604 17.04 -3.68 6.46
N TRP A 605 18.15 -3.18 5.95
CA TRP A 605 18.23 -1.87 5.31
C TRP A 605 17.52 -1.92 3.95
N GLN A 606 16.60 -0.99 3.74
CA GLN A 606 15.80 -0.86 2.52
C GLN A 606 15.95 0.57 1.97
N CYS A 607 16.05 0.69 0.66
CA CYS A 607 15.99 1.97 -0.04
C CYS A 607 14.56 2.16 -0.60
N PRO A 608 13.85 3.25 -0.25
CA PRO A 608 12.56 3.58 -0.85
C PRO A 608 12.65 3.71 -2.37
N ALA A 609 11.60 3.29 -3.08
CA ALA A 609 11.54 3.44 -4.53
C ALA A 609 11.64 4.92 -4.95
N GLY A 610 12.47 5.22 -5.94
CA GLY A 610 12.66 6.57 -6.48
C GLY A 610 13.58 7.48 -5.65
N ARG A 611 14.26 6.96 -4.63
CA ARG A 611 15.31 7.68 -3.90
C ARG A 611 16.70 7.15 -4.26
N ALA A 612 17.65 8.07 -4.42
CA ALA A 612 19.05 7.74 -4.63
C ALA A 612 19.77 7.52 -3.28
N ASN A 613 20.61 6.49 -3.19
CA ASN A 613 21.39 6.13 -2.01
C ASN A 613 22.88 5.87 -2.36
N HIS A 614 23.34 6.26 -3.55
CA HIS A 614 24.66 5.92 -4.09
C HIS A 614 25.81 6.30 -3.15
N PHE A 615 25.78 7.51 -2.57
CA PHE A 615 26.81 7.93 -1.61
C PHE A 615 26.76 7.13 -0.30
N TRP A 616 25.59 6.67 0.14
CA TRP A 616 25.47 5.83 1.33
C TRP A 616 26.14 4.47 1.11
N ASP A 617 25.95 3.88 -0.07
CA ASP A 617 26.61 2.62 -0.43
C ASP A 617 28.13 2.81 -0.63
N CYS A 618 28.59 3.96 -1.14
CA CYS A 618 30.01 4.30 -1.18
C CYS A 618 30.64 4.30 0.23
N LEU A 619 30.00 4.96 1.21
CA LEU A 619 30.50 4.98 2.59
C LEU A 619 30.53 3.59 3.24
N VAL A 620 29.59 2.71 2.85
CA VAL A 620 29.58 1.30 3.29
C VAL A 620 30.79 0.57 2.72
N MET A 621 31.11 0.78 1.45
CA MET A 621 32.29 0.20 0.79
C MET A 621 33.61 0.71 1.41
N GLU A 622 33.67 1.97 1.83
CA GLU A 622 34.82 2.50 2.59
C GLU A 622 35.02 1.76 3.93
N GLN A 623 33.93 1.40 4.65
CA GLN A 623 34.05 0.59 5.86
C GLN A 623 34.55 -0.82 5.56
N VAL A 624 34.14 -1.40 4.43
CA VAL A 624 34.68 -2.68 3.96
C VAL A 624 36.18 -2.56 3.70
N ALA A 625 36.61 -1.51 2.98
CA ALA A 625 38.04 -1.27 2.71
C ALA A 625 38.86 -1.17 4.01
N ALA A 626 38.35 -0.45 5.01
CA ALA A 626 39.02 -0.29 6.30
C ALA A 626 39.15 -1.62 7.06
N ASP A 627 38.14 -2.47 6.97
CA ASP A 627 38.15 -3.81 7.57
C ASP A 627 39.10 -4.77 6.81
N LEU A 628 39.16 -4.70 5.48
CA LEU A 628 40.06 -5.52 4.66
C LEU A 628 41.53 -5.24 4.95
N LEU A 629 41.88 -3.98 5.17
CA LEU A 629 43.22 -3.56 5.56
C LEU A 629 43.51 -3.76 7.05
N GLY A 630 42.50 -4.14 7.84
CA GLY A 630 42.66 -4.36 9.28
C GLY A 630 43.06 -3.10 10.04
N LEU A 631 42.68 -1.90 9.57
CA LEU A 631 43.15 -0.61 10.11
C LEU A 631 42.91 -0.46 11.62
N LYS A 632 41.84 -1.06 12.14
CA LYS A 632 41.50 -1.08 13.58
C LYS A 632 42.55 -1.75 14.47
N TRP A 633 43.40 -2.59 13.89
CA TRP A 633 44.48 -3.31 14.57
C TRP A 633 45.85 -2.66 14.35
N LEU A 634 45.93 -1.61 13.55
CA LEU A 634 47.17 -0.88 13.31
C LEU A 634 47.32 0.22 14.35
N SER A 635 48.51 0.32 14.94
CA SER A 635 48.94 1.42 15.80
C SER A 635 49.86 2.37 15.03
N ASN A 636 49.79 3.66 15.36
CA ASN A 636 50.77 4.62 14.90
C ASN A 636 52.09 4.33 15.64
N ILE A 637 53.03 3.63 15.00
CA ILE A 637 54.35 3.35 15.58
C ILE A 637 55.21 4.61 15.46
N LYS A 638 54.84 5.61 16.26
CA LYS A 638 55.69 6.73 16.70
C LYS A 638 55.53 6.87 18.20
N GLU A 639 55.88 5.80 18.91
CA GLU A 639 56.41 5.83 20.29
C GLU A 639 57.64 4.92 20.35
#